data_AF-A0A814X474-F1
#
_entry.id   AF-A0A814X474-F1
#
_cell.length_a   1.000
_cell.length_b   1.000
_cell.length_c   1.000
_cell.angle_alpha   90.00
_cell.angle_beta   90.00
_cell.angle_gamma   90.00
#
_symmetry.space_group_name_H-M   'P 1'
#
loop_
_entity.id
_entity.type
_entity.pdbx_description
1 polymer ?
#
loop_
_entity_poly.entity_id
_entity_poly.type
_entity_poly.pdbx_seq_one_letter_code
_entity_poly.pdbx_strand_id
1 'polypeptide(L)'
;MLNSSDPQRYKFPITTSQIDAIVSMDKPNDVDISVIDSKEQFFQSFIQQVNRWLEWFDKFTDIFHYIIEWLKTRRLESAEKLLIDIHTINSDSPISVIKLKTIIQEIIKLFKNFKNLRRLCDLFNCIISFENIDSGTLTRPNQRKSYLEELKRVHTNNKFTVNVNTKDERLYSIGACRFVYWFVASEKLECNIKIEYRISIPRIKTYELFSGRNVPLDKQVLQGEFKTQQNGHLIITIDNETGQAPRTIWYQYKTTPLATYHLFDGIFSMLYQKYFGQSSENIKENDLIDLIDKSFFFIDRLLDGSITLQEMEHLKNVFHNKNIDVKEEVKALFANRSNTDQKQEKTGTIPLRQIEQVCEWLQTYQYYSHLNTIIECVQKLNIISNSNNSKNYESIDHLQKLIINENVSLKEISEICKNIYECFQKLTNHHLQLIKTILECSNVVQMMKNFDLYSTQGLRRFQQLRDNLTTQFQLQERNNMILNSWIVSYALCEPFIRQVENLEEFVDNLAKLSNIDESTLEHIKVVNDNIQIIHMWLSADETTIFDNALITMEHLYKTGTVQIHLRNLINKQSYFEIVYSIAKISIQINESDSDEDNREIQQQDTMTFTLSMADIDDHKRQLTFCNVDLKQDMNEKKILLEEQLKLLNIIEKIYFILIKLEKSGHPNFQLKEYNYEIYDRTGRVNKILSNLRNNVVDGEQELKQEIEDRTKYFQAKFTKFEVDYEIWTTDLEESRCRSPLLKLFSNHQIMIMFILLTTSTIENEVQRKFLEKLFLLENLKNHIEKQYNITILCLIHYLQSLRIKNSNLSKENIIKLYDKYKIEYHHSKNEDLQLQNLQKLCSFLEDLFNKGKELFEKNENINENQQFLITLNSREQIQDKKIEIENDFDLDTCCILLNIFNNRLPALFF
;
A
#
# COMPACT_ATOMS: atom_id res chain seq x y z
N MET A 1 -31.95 29.53 -33.20
CA MET A 1 -32.56 29.99 -31.93
C MET A 1 -31.49 30.64 -31.04
N LEU A 2 -30.86 31.73 -31.48
CA LEU A 2 -29.99 32.59 -30.64
C LEU A 2 -30.63 33.97 -30.40
N ASN A 3 -31.63 34.34 -31.21
CA ASN A 3 -32.39 35.60 -31.07
C ASN A 3 -33.32 35.63 -29.83
N SER A 4 -33.44 34.51 -29.09
CA SER A 4 -34.21 34.43 -27.83
C SER A 4 -33.32 34.37 -26.58
N SER A 5 -32.00 34.46 -26.73
CA SER A 5 -31.06 34.45 -25.62
C SER A 5 -30.67 35.86 -25.20
N ASP A 6 -30.67 36.10 -23.89
CA ASP A 6 -30.25 37.36 -23.25
C ASP A 6 -28.84 37.80 -23.73
N PRO A 7 -28.71 38.95 -24.41
CA PRO A 7 -27.42 39.47 -24.91
C PRO A 7 -26.35 39.60 -23.82
N GLN A 8 -26.73 39.77 -22.55
CA GLN A 8 -25.79 39.85 -21.42
C GLN A 8 -24.98 38.55 -21.25
N ARG A 9 -25.52 37.40 -21.67
CA ARG A 9 -24.82 36.10 -21.60
C ARG A 9 -23.61 36.05 -22.52
N TYR A 10 -23.57 36.88 -23.56
CA TYR A 10 -22.52 36.93 -24.59
C TYR A 10 -21.54 38.10 -24.45
N LYS A 11 -21.57 38.79 -23.31
CA LYS A 11 -20.51 39.74 -22.94
C LYS A 11 -19.26 39.06 -22.38
N PHE A 12 -18.09 39.51 -22.76
CA PHE A 12 -16.84 38.99 -22.23
C PHE A 12 -16.69 39.35 -20.74
N PRO A 13 -16.05 38.50 -19.89
CA PRO A 13 -15.80 38.82 -18.49
C PRO A 13 -15.09 40.17 -18.26
N ILE A 14 -15.51 40.89 -17.22
CA ILE A 14 -14.85 42.15 -16.83
C ILE A 14 -13.56 41.81 -16.09
N THR A 15 -12.43 41.91 -16.78
CA THR A 15 -11.07 41.75 -16.26
C THR A 15 -10.52 43.03 -15.62
N THR A 16 -9.47 42.91 -14.80
CA THR A 16 -8.66 44.04 -14.31
C THR A 16 -7.38 44.18 -15.12
N SER A 17 -6.77 45.37 -15.11
CA SER A 17 -5.48 45.61 -15.77
C SER A 17 -4.37 44.67 -15.32
N GLN A 18 -4.41 44.24 -14.05
CA GLN A 18 -3.46 43.27 -13.50
C GLN A 18 -3.63 41.88 -14.12
N ILE A 19 -4.87 41.40 -14.25
CA ILE A 19 -5.17 40.10 -14.89
C ILE A 19 -4.80 40.17 -16.37
N ASP A 20 -5.15 41.25 -17.07
CA ASP A 20 -4.82 41.42 -18.48
C ASP A 20 -3.29 41.40 -18.71
N ALA A 21 -2.52 42.04 -17.83
CA ALA A 21 -1.05 42.01 -17.86
C ALA A 21 -0.46 40.63 -17.54
N ILE A 22 -1.10 39.83 -16.68
CA ILE A 22 -0.67 38.46 -16.38
C ILE A 22 -0.94 37.54 -17.58
N VAL A 23 -2.15 37.57 -18.12
CA VAL A 23 -2.54 36.73 -19.27
C VAL A 23 -1.74 37.12 -20.51
N SER A 24 -1.34 38.38 -20.67
CA SER A 24 -0.50 38.83 -21.80
C SER A 24 -1.09 38.38 -23.16
N MET A 25 -2.39 38.58 -23.34
CA MET A 25 -3.12 38.40 -24.61
C MET A 25 -4.11 39.55 -24.77
N ASP A 26 -4.38 39.91 -26.02
CA ASP A 26 -5.41 40.90 -26.33
C ASP A 26 -6.77 40.41 -25.82
N LYS A 27 -7.48 41.30 -25.13
CA LYS A 27 -8.80 41.01 -24.59
C LYS A 27 -9.80 40.79 -25.74
N PRO A 28 -10.50 39.65 -25.78
CA PRO A 28 -11.53 39.42 -26.78
C PRO A 28 -12.70 40.42 -26.63
N ASN A 29 -13.31 40.78 -27.76
CA ASN A 29 -14.53 41.58 -27.79
C ASN A 29 -15.74 40.74 -27.35
N ASP A 30 -16.85 41.40 -27.00
CA ASP A 30 -18.15 40.75 -26.78
C ASP A 30 -18.56 39.94 -28.03
N VAL A 31 -19.27 38.82 -27.82
CA VAL A 31 -19.81 38.05 -28.95
C VAL A 31 -21.03 38.77 -29.50
N ASP A 32 -20.91 39.25 -30.73
CA ASP A 32 -21.97 39.94 -31.43
C ASP A 32 -23.02 38.93 -31.92
N ILE A 33 -24.20 38.99 -31.32
CA ILE A 33 -25.37 38.19 -31.70
C ILE A 33 -26.37 38.98 -32.54
N SER A 34 -26.01 40.18 -33.02
CA SER A 34 -26.86 40.99 -33.89
C SER A 34 -27.05 40.33 -35.26
N VAL A 35 -28.13 40.73 -35.96
CA VAL A 35 -28.59 40.08 -37.19
C VAL A 35 -27.61 40.36 -38.33
N ILE A 36 -26.89 39.33 -38.77
CA ILE A 36 -26.11 39.34 -40.01
C ILE A 36 -27.03 38.88 -41.16
N ASP A 37 -26.83 39.45 -42.36
CA ASP A 37 -27.70 39.25 -43.53
C ASP A 37 -27.84 37.79 -43.99
N SER A 38 -26.94 36.90 -43.58
CA SER A 38 -27.03 35.46 -43.83
C SER A 38 -26.69 34.60 -42.60
N LYS A 39 -27.39 33.46 -42.47
CA LYS A 39 -27.19 32.50 -41.37
C LYS A 39 -25.78 31.89 -41.35
N GLU A 40 -25.17 31.70 -42.52
CA GLU A 40 -23.83 31.12 -42.64
C GLU A 40 -22.74 32.09 -42.18
N GLN A 41 -22.80 33.37 -42.60
CA GLN A 41 -21.87 34.39 -42.13
C GLN A 41 -22.04 34.65 -40.63
N PHE A 42 -23.28 34.61 -40.13
CA PHE A 42 -23.54 34.65 -38.69
C PHE A 42 -22.84 33.51 -37.95
N PHE A 43 -23.00 32.28 -38.41
CA PHE A 43 -22.40 31.11 -37.77
C PHE A 43 -20.86 31.16 -37.80
N GLN A 44 -20.26 31.53 -38.94
CA GLN A 44 -18.81 31.66 -39.06
C GLN A 44 -18.25 32.77 -38.16
N SER A 45 -18.89 33.94 -38.14
CA SER A 45 -18.50 35.05 -37.27
C SER A 45 -18.63 34.69 -35.79
N PHE A 46 -19.73 34.04 -35.41
CA PHE A 46 -19.96 33.54 -34.05
C PHE A 46 -18.87 32.56 -33.62
N ILE A 47 -18.57 31.54 -34.44
CA ILE A 47 -17.53 30.55 -34.15
C ILE A 47 -16.15 31.22 -34.03
N GLN A 48 -15.83 32.18 -34.90
CA GLN A 48 -14.55 32.89 -34.83
C GLN A 48 -14.41 33.71 -33.54
N GLN A 49 -15.46 34.41 -33.12
CA GLN A 49 -15.45 35.20 -31.89
C GLN A 49 -15.38 34.31 -30.64
N VAL A 50 -16.13 33.20 -30.64
CA VAL A 50 -16.08 32.18 -29.59
C VAL A 50 -14.69 31.53 -29.53
N ASN A 51 -14.06 31.21 -30.66
CA ASN A 51 -12.71 30.64 -30.66
C ASN A 51 -11.69 31.58 -30.01
N ARG A 52 -11.80 32.90 -30.23
CA ARG A 52 -10.96 33.89 -29.53
C ARG A 52 -11.22 33.92 -28.03
N TRP A 53 -12.47 33.76 -27.60
CA TRP A 53 -12.79 33.60 -26.18
C TRP A 53 -12.13 32.34 -25.61
N LEU A 54 -12.26 31.21 -26.31
CA LEU A 54 -11.69 29.92 -25.88
C LEU A 54 -10.17 30.00 -25.77
N GLU A 55 -9.47 30.56 -26.75
CA GLU A 55 -8.01 30.75 -26.68
C GLU A 55 -7.57 31.57 -25.46
N TRP A 56 -8.30 32.65 -25.15
CA TRP A 56 -8.02 33.46 -23.97
C TRP A 56 -8.36 32.70 -22.68
N PHE A 57 -9.50 31.99 -22.63
CA PHE A 57 -9.91 31.20 -21.47
C PHE A 57 -8.93 30.07 -21.19
N ASP A 58 -8.45 29.37 -22.22
CA ASP A 58 -7.45 28.31 -22.10
C ASP A 58 -6.17 28.85 -21.44
N LYS A 59 -5.65 29.98 -21.94
CA LYS A 59 -4.47 30.62 -21.36
C LYS A 59 -4.73 31.10 -19.92
N PHE A 60 -5.91 31.65 -19.67
CA PHE A 60 -6.30 32.10 -18.33
C PHE A 60 -6.37 30.93 -17.35
N THR A 61 -7.02 29.82 -17.71
CA THR A 61 -7.09 28.63 -16.86
C THR A 61 -5.73 28.00 -16.66
N ASP A 62 -4.89 27.94 -17.71
CA ASP A 62 -3.52 27.42 -17.61
C ASP A 62 -2.70 28.19 -16.57
N ILE A 63 -2.82 29.51 -16.51
CA ILE A 63 -2.08 30.33 -15.55
C ILE A 63 -2.66 30.19 -14.13
N PHE A 64 -3.97 30.32 -13.98
CA PHE A 64 -4.58 30.45 -12.65
C PHE A 64 -4.95 29.12 -11.98
N HIS A 65 -4.96 28.01 -12.72
CA HIS A 65 -5.23 26.67 -12.20
C HIS A 65 -4.36 26.35 -10.98
N TYR A 66 -3.05 26.58 -11.07
CA TYR A 66 -2.10 26.28 -10.00
C TYR A 66 -2.30 27.13 -8.76
N ILE A 67 -2.66 28.40 -8.92
CA ILE A 67 -2.96 29.28 -7.79
C ILE A 67 -4.23 28.78 -7.09
N ILE A 68 -5.25 28.37 -7.85
CA ILE A 68 -6.49 27.81 -7.27
C ILE A 68 -6.23 26.48 -6.58
N GLU A 69 -5.37 25.63 -7.14
CA GLU A 69 -4.93 24.39 -6.51
C GLU A 69 -4.21 24.66 -5.19
N TRP A 70 -3.26 25.60 -5.17
CA TRP A 70 -2.60 26.05 -3.95
C TRP A 70 -3.61 26.59 -2.93
N LEU A 71 -4.58 27.42 -3.35
CA LEU A 71 -5.64 27.94 -2.48
C LEU A 71 -6.54 26.83 -1.90
N LYS A 72 -6.80 25.76 -2.65
CA LYS A 72 -7.51 24.57 -2.15
C LYS A 72 -6.71 23.90 -1.04
N THR A 73 -5.38 23.74 -1.19
CA THR A 73 -4.55 23.16 -0.12
C THR A 73 -4.59 23.99 1.17
N ARG A 74 -4.92 25.28 1.08
CA ARG A 74 -5.10 26.21 2.20
C ARG A 74 -6.56 26.36 2.66
N ARG A 75 -7.47 25.48 2.20
CA ARG A 75 -8.88 25.41 2.63
C ARG A 75 -9.65 26.74 2.43
N LEU A 76 -9.39 27.44 1.32
CA LEU A 76 -10.25 28.54 0.93
C LEU A 76 -11.66 28.02 0.56
N GLU A 77 -12.70 28.60 1.16
CA GLU A 77 -14.10 28.14 1.08
C GLU A 77 -14.60 27.90 -0.37
N SER A 78 -14.14 28.71 -1.33
CA SER A 78 -14.55 28.63 -2.76
C SER A 78 -13.56 27.89 -3.66
N ALA A 79 -12.33 27.58 -3.21
CA ALA A 79 -11.28 27.03 -4.08
C ALA A 79 -11.53 25.60 -4.53
N GLU A 80 -12.09 24.74 -3.67
CA GLU A 80 -12.36 23.34 -4.03
C GLU A 80 -13.38 23.23 -5.17
N LYS A 81 -14.47 23.99 -5.09
CA LYS A 81 -15.48 24.07 -6.15
C LYS A 81 -14.85 24.57 -7.45
N LEU A 82 -14.08 25.67 -7.39
CA LEU A 82 -13.41 26.23 -8.57
C LEU A 82 -12.42 25.26 -9.21
N LEU A 83 -11.70 24.48 -8.41
CA LEU A 83 -10.77 23.47 -8.94
C LEU A 83 -11.52 22.34 -9.65
N ILE A 84 -12.62 21.84 -9.06
CA ILE A 84 -13.49 20.84 -9.71
C ILE A 84 -14.05 21.39 -11.02
N ASP A 85 -14.48 22.65 -11.04
CA ASP A 85 -15.01 23.32 -12.22
C ASP A 85 -13.93 23.46 -13.31
N ILE A 86 -12.67 23.76 -12.97
CA ILE A 86 -11.53 23.79 -13.90
C ILE A 86 -11.19 22.38 -14.42
N HIS A 87 -11.18 21.36 -13.56
CA HIS A 87 -10.98 19.99 -14.03
C HIS A 87 -12.10 19.53 -14.96
N THR A 88 -13.34 19.98 -14.72
CA THR A 88 -14.48 19.72 -15.62
C THR A 88 -14.27 20.37 -17.00
N ILE A 89 -13.63 21.55 -17.05
CA ILE A 89 -13.23 22.19 -18.31
C ILE A 89 -12.19 21.35 -19.05
N ASN A 90 -11.23 20.76 -18.31
CA ASN A 90 -10.07 20.06 -18.88
C ASN A 90 -10.32 18.57 -19.23
N SER A 91 -11.40 17.95 -18.76
CA SER A 91 -11.65 16.50 -18.83
C SER A 91 -12.54 16.03 -20.00
N ASP A 92 -12.49 16.71 -21.15
CA ASP A 92 -13.18 16.36 -22.41
C ASP A 92 -14.73 16.25 -22.35
N SER A 93 -15.38 16.70 -21.27
CA SER A 93 -16.84 16.81 -21.23
C SER A 93 -17.33 17.98 -22.08
N PRO A 94 -18.44 17.84 -22.85
CA PRO A 94 -19.01 18.96 -23.59
C PRO A 94 -19.52 20.05 -22.62
N ILE A 95 -18.73 21.12 -22.46
CA ILE A 95 -19.09 22.29 -21.65
C ILE A 95 -19.61 23.42 -22.55
N SER A 96 -20.70 24.07 -22.14
CA SER A 96 -21.18 25.24 -22.86
C SER A 96 -20.26 26.44 -22.62
N VAL A 97 -20.07 27.27 -23.65
CA VAL A 97 -19.29 28.53 -23.57
C VAL A 97 -19.79 29.45 -22.45
N ILE A 98 -21.10 29.43 -22.17
CA ILE A 98 -21.71 30.22 -21.09
C ILE A 98 -21.29 29.69 -19.70
N LYS A 99 -21.25 28.36 -19.53
CA LYS A 99 -20.78 27.75 -18.27
C LYS A 99 -19.29 28.03 -18.06
N LEU A 100 -18.47 27.90 -19.11
CA LEU A 100 -17.05 28.27 -19.08
C LEU A 100 -16.86 29.74 -18.68
N LYS A 101 -17.57 30.67 -19.33
CA LYS A 101 -17.56 32.10 -18.97
C LYS A 101 -17.89 32.32 -17.49
N THR A 102 -18.89 31.62 -16.96
CA THR A 102 -19.34 31.77 -15.57
C THR A 102 -18.23 31.36 -14.59
N ILE A 103 -17.55 30.24 -14.85
CA ILE A 103 -16.42 29.77 -14.04
C ILE A 103 -15.28 30.80 -14.09
N ILE A 104 -14.92 31.30 -15.28
CA ILE A 104 -13.89 32.33 -15.44
C ILE A 104 -14.25 33.62 -14.67
N GLN A 105 -15.52 34.02 -14.68
CA GLN A 105 -15.99 35.18 -13.91
C GLN A 105 -15.87 34.99 -12.40
N GLU A 106 -16.17 33.80 -11.87
CA GLU A 106 -15.96 33.49 -10.46
C GLU A 106 -14.47 33.58 -10.08
N ILE A 107 -13.58 33.04 -10.92
CA ILE A 107 -12.13 33.12 -10.71
C ILE A 107 -11.63 34.57 -10.76
N ILE A 108 -12.06 35.36 -11.74
CA ILE A 108 -11.70 36.78 -11.85
C ILE A 108 -12.17 37.53 -10.59
N LYS A 109 -13.37 37.24 -10.09
CA LYS A 109 -13.91 37.88 -8.88
C LYS A 109 -13.04 37.61 -7.66
N LEU A 110 -12.57 36.37 -7.49
CA LEU A 110 -11.65 35.99 -6.41
C LEU A 110 -10.34 36.78 -6.50
N PHE A 111 -9.71 36.81 -7.67
CA PHE A 111 -8.39 37.42 -7.84
C PHE A 111 -8.40 38.94 -7.98
N LYS A 112 -9.54 39.55 -8.27
CA LYS A 112 -9.68 41.01 -8.44
C LYS A 112 -9.13 41.82 -7.26
N ASN A 113 -9.20 41.26 -6.05
CA ASN A 113 -8.79 41.94 -4.82
C ASN A 113 -7.33 41.64 -4.39
N PHE A 114 -6.62 40.77 -5.10
CA PHE A 114 -5.24 40.38 -4.76
C PHE A 114 -4.26 41.43 -5.28
N LYS A 115 -3.86 42.39 -4.44
CA LYS A 115 -2.87 43.43 -4.83
C LYS A 115 -1.57 42.81 -5.36
N ASN A 116 -1.11 41.76 -4.69
CA ASN A 116 0.12 41.05 -5.01
C ASN A 116 -0.07 39.85 -5.95
N LEU A 117 -1.18 39.77 -6.71
CA LEU A 117 -1.46 38.63 -7.61
C LEU A 117 -0.31 38.33 -8.57
N ARG A 118 0.29 39.36 -9.17
CA ARG A 118 1.43 39.18 -10.08
C ARG A 118 2.61 38.52 -9.35
N ARG A 119 2.94 39.01 -8.13
CA ARG A 119 3.99 38.43 -7.28
C ARG A 119 3.74 36.96 -7.01
N LEU A 120 2.50 36.61 -6.72
CA LEU A 120 2.07 35.23 -6.51
C LEU A 120 2.23 34.39 -7.79
N CYS A 121 1.85 34.92 -8.96
CA CYS A 121 1.99 34.22 -10.24
C CYS A 121 3.44 33.96 -10.64
N ASP A 122 4.35 34.94 -10.50
CA ASP A 122 5.75 34.68 -10.86
C ASP A 122 6.45 33.84 -9.77
N LEU A 123 6.03 33.93 -8.49
CA LEU A 123 6.48 33.01 -7.45
C LEU A 123 6.17 31.59 -7.90
N PHE A 124 4.91 31.22 -8.13
CA PHE A 124 4.55 29.87 -8.60
C PHE A 124 4.98 29.56 -10.05
N ASN A 125 5.69 30.48 -10.71
CA ASN A 125 6.11 30.37 -12.11
C ASN A 125 4.95 29.99 -13.06
N CYS A 126 3.74 30.48 -12.79
CA CYS A 126 2.53 30.11 -13.54
C CYS A 126 2.39 30.85 -14.88
N ILE A 127 3.21 31.89 -15.10
CA ILE A 127 3.15 32.71 -16.32
C ILE A 127 3.87 32.03 -17.48
N ILE A 128 4.88 31.22 -17.19
CA ILE A 128 5.66 30.48 -18.19
C ILE A 128 5.25 29.00 -18.09
N SER A 129 4.49 28.51 -19.07
CA SER A 129 4.04 27.11 -19.10
C SER A 129 5.17 26.13 -19.42
N PHE A 130 6.20 26.59 -20.15
CA PHE A 130 7.36 25.81 -20.55
C PHE A 130 8.58 26.72 -20.75
N GLU A 131 9.73 26.33 -20.22
CA GLU A 131 11.02 27.01 -20.37
C GLU A 131 12.08 25.99 -20.80
N ASN A 132 12.67 26.16 -21.99
CA ASN A 132 13.83 25.37 -22.41
C ASN A 132 15.10 26.02 -21.85
N ILE A 133 15.82 25.32 -20.99
CA ILE A 133 17.03 25.83 -20.33
C ILE A 133 18.26 25.45 -21.15
N ASP A 134 18.36 24.17 -21.50
CA ASP A 134 19.38 23.64 -22.41
C ASP A 134 18.71 22.74 -23.45
N SER A 135 18.78 23.16 -24.71
CA SER A 135 18.28 22.47 -25.90
C SER A 135 19.13 21.25 -26.30
N GLY A 136 19.97 20.73 -25.41
CA GLY A 136 20.78 19.54 -25.69
C GLY A 136 22.22 19.89 -26.08
N THR A 137 23.16 19.58 -25.19
CA THR A 137 24.61 19.74 -25.41
C THR A 137 25.34 18.40 -25.30
N LEU A 138 26.44 18.26 -26.05
CA LEU A 138 27.30 17.08 -25.99
C LEU A 138 28.44 17.28 -25.00
N THR A 139 28.56 16.35 -24.06
CA THR A 139 29.60 16.38 -23.01
C THR A 139 30.96 15.88 -23.50
N ARG A 140 32.00 16.00 -22.65
CA ARG A 140 33.36 15.53 -22.99
C ARG A 140 33.45 14.00 -22.98
N PRO A 141 34.29 13.37 -23.83
CA PRO A 141 34.36 11.91 -23.97
C PRO A 141 34.64 11.14 -22.68
N ASN A 142 35.42 11.71 -21.75
CA ASN A 142 35.80 11.05 -20.50
C ASN A 142 34.59 10.82 -19.55
N GLN A 143 33.54 11.63 -19.66
CA GLN A 143 32.33 11.51 -18.83
C GLN A 143 31.41 10.37 -19.31
N ARG A 144 31.47 9.99 -20.59
CA ARG A 144 30.64 8.92 -21.17
C ARG A 144 30.89 7.57 -20.50
N LYS A 145 32.16 7.20 -20.31
CA LYS A 145 32.52 5.87 -19.78
C LYS A 145 32.00 5.70 -18.35
N SER A 146 32.26 6.68 -17.50
CA SER A 146 31.76 6.73 -16.12
C SER A 146 30.23 6.67 -16.08
N TYR A 147 29.57 7.46 -16.93
CA TYR A 147 28.10 7.50 -17.01
C TYR A 147 27.48 6.15 -17.44
N LEU A 148 28.03 5.50 -18.47
CA LEU A 148 27.54 4.19 -18.92
C LEU A 148 27.78 3.09 -17.88
N GLU A 149 28.91 3.11 -17.19
CA GLU A 149 29.20 2.16 -16.11
C GLU A 149 28.23 2.34 -14.94
N GLU A 150 27.94 3.59 -14.56
CA GLU A 150 26.96 3.91 -13.52
C GLU A 150 25.54 3.52 -13.91
N LEU A 151 25.08 3.84 -15.12
CA LEU A 151 23.76 3.43 -15.61
C LEU A 151 23.62 1.90 -15.65
N LYS A 152 24.64 1.19 -16.11
CA LYS A 152 24.64 -0.28 -16.11
C LYS A 152 24.56 -0.85 -14.70
N ARG A 153 25.09 -0.16 -13.71
CA ARG A 153 25.07 -0.59 -12.30
C ARG A 153 23.76 -0.26 -11.60
N VAL A 154 23.24 0.97 -11.79
CA VAL A 154 22.15 1.54 -10.99
C VAL A 154 20.80 1.48 -11.72
N HIS A 155 20.81 1.54 -13.05
CA HIS A 155 19.60 1.66 -13.89
C HIS A 155 19.64 0.68 -15.07
N THR A 156 19.79 -0.62 -14.77
CA THR A 156 19.93 -1.72 -15.75
C THR A 156 18.82 -1.76 -16.81
N ASN A 157 17.62 -1.28 -16.47
CA ASN A 157 16.44 -1.25 -17.32
C ASN A 157 16.29 0.03 -18.16
N ASN A 158 17.10 1.07 -17.95
CA ASN A 158 17.02 2.32 -18.70
C ASN A 158 17.75 2.24 -20.04
N LYS A 159 17.37 1.26 -20.85
CA LYS A 159 17.92 1.04 -22.18
C LYS A 159 16.84 0.54 -23.14
N PHE A 160 17.02 0.82 -24.42
CA PHE A 160 16.26 0.19 -25.49
C PHE A 160 17.14 -0.03 -26.72
N THR A 161 16.80 -1.04 -27.51
CA THR A 161 17.56 -1.40 -28.72
C THR A 161 16.80 -0.95 -29.95
N VAL A 162 17.45 -0.17 -30.79
CA VAL A 162 16.93 0.28 -32.08
C VAL A 162 17.47 -0.64 -33.17
N ASN A 163 16.57 -1.33 -33.88
CA ASN A 163 16.94 -2.30 -34.92
C ASN A 163 17.38 -1.60 -36.21
N VAL A 164 18.00 -2.37 -37.11
CA VAL A 164 18.41 -1.90 -38.44
C VAL A 164 17.18 -1.50 -39.26
N ASN A 165 17.24 -0.38 -39.99
CA ASN A 165 16.15 0.11 -40.86
C ASN A 165 14.85 0.40 -40.11
N THR A 166 14.94 0.79 -38.83
CA THR A 166 13.78 1.17 -38.03
C THR A 166 13.93 2.55 -37.46
N LYS A 167 12.79 3.21 -37.29
CA LYS A 167 12.64 4.38 -36.44
C LYS A 167 11.94 3.91 -35.17
N ASP A 168 12.60 4.09 -34.02
CA ASP A 168 12.00 3.77 -32.71
C ASP A 168 11.70 5.07 -31.96
N GLU A 169 10.54 5.10 -31.32
CA GLU A 169 10.04 6.22 -30.54
C GLU A 169 9.74 5.74 -29.12
N ARG A 170 10.37 6.36 -28.13
CA ARG A 170 10.15 6.06 -26.72
C ARG A 170 9.57 7.25 -26.01
N LEU A 171 8.43 7.03 -25.36
CA LEU A 171 7.68 8.03 -24.63
C LEU A 171 7.86 7.82 -23.13
N TYR A 172 8.21 8.89 -22.41
CA TYR A 172 8.37 8.90 -20.96
C TYR A 172 7.44 9.94 -20.36
N SER A 173 6.55 9.51 -19.46
CA SER A 173 5.60 10.41 -18.81
C SER A 173 6.33 11.38 -17.88
N ILE A 174 6.10 12.67 -18.07
CA ILE A 174 6.57 13.75 -17.20
C ILE A 174 5.35 14.39 -16.56
N GLY A 175 5.29 14.35 -15.24
CA GLY A 175 4.23 15.02 -14.50
C GLY A 175 4.28 16.54 -14.64
N ALA A 176 3.21 17.20 -14.24
CA ALA A 176 3.12 18.64 -14.09
C ALA A 176 4.13 19.17 -13.07
N CYS A 177 4.46 20.45 -13.22
CA CYS A 177 5.37 21.20 -12.36
C CYS A 177 6.70 20.48 -12.16
N ARG A 178 7.43 20.21 -13.25
CA ARG A 178 8.72 19.52 -13.20
C ARG A 178 9.83 20.35 -13.83
N PHE A 179 10.95 20.41 -13.14
CA PHE A 179 12.24 20.60 -13.77
C PHE A 179 12.71 19.21 -14.21
N VAL A 180 13.18 19.09 -15.46
CA VAL A 180 13.61 17.82 -16.05
C VAL A 180 15.02 17.98 -16.59
N TYR A 181 15.93 17.18 -16.04
CA TYR A 181 17.23 16.88 -16.64
C TYR A 181 17.11 15.59 -17.42
N TRP A 182 17.66 15.52 -18.62
CA TRP A 182 17.67 14.29 -19.41
C TRP A 182 19.04 14.06 -20.03
N PHE A 183 19.41 12.79 -20.19
CA PHE A 183 20.70 12.32 -20.65
C PHE A 183 20.51 11.13 -21.58
N VAL A 184 21.26 11.08 -22.68
CA VAL A 184 21.22 10.01 -23.68
C VAL A 184 22.63 9.66 -24.12
N ALA A 185 22.94 8.37 -24.15
CA ALA A 185 24.20 7.82 -24.64
C ALA A 185 23.95 6.56 -25.48
N SER A 186 24.86 6.24 -26.39
CA SER A 186 24.83 5.00 -27.16
C SER A 186 26.10 4.20 -26.90
N GLU A 187 26.04 2.87 -26.97
CA GLU A 187 27.23 2.03 -26.93
C GLU A 187 27.98 2.02 -28.26
N LYS A 188 27.25 2.18 -29.38
CA LYS A 188 27.78 2.00 -30.74
C LYS A 188 27.24 3.07 -31.70
N LEU A 189 28.16 3.64 -32.48
CA LEU A 189 27.94 4.50 -33.66
C LEU A 189 27.12 5.80 -33.44
N GLU A 190 27.27 6.71 -34.39
CA GLU A 190 26.66 8.05 -34.38
C GLU A 190 25.21 7.99 -34.87
N CYS A 191 24.25 8.51 -34.09
CA CYS A 191 22.80 8.30 -34.29
C CYS A 191 22.10 9.54 -34.83
N ASN A 192 21.05 9.37 -35.64
CA ASN A 192 20.08 10.44 -35.88
C ASN A 192 19.10 10.44 -34.70
N ILE A 193 18.99 11.57 -34.00
CA ILE A 193 18.21 11.67 -32.78
C ILE A 193 17.36 12.94 -32.79
N LYS A 194 16.10 12.79 -32.39
CA LYS A 194 15.20 13.89 -32.09
C LYS A 194 14.64 13.70 -30.68
N ILE A 195 14.70 14.74 -29.87
CA ILE A 195 14.15 14.77 -28.52
C ILE A 195 13.14 15.91 -28.47
N GLU A 196 11.92 15.60 -28.07
CA GLU A 196 10.84 16.56 -27.97
C GLU A 196 10.01 16.35 -26.70
N TYR A 197 9.38 17.41 -26.21
CA TYR A 197 8.43 17.35 -25.12
C TYR A 197 7.03 17.67 -25.64
N ARG A 198 6.06 16.79 -25.38
CA ARG A 198 4.68 16.89 -25.88
C ARG A 198 3.69 16.95 -24.74
N ILE A 199 2.87 18.01 -24.67
CA ILE A 199 1.84 18.16 -23.63
C ILE A 199 0.69 17.15 -23.86
N SER A 200 0.13 16.59 -22.78
CA SER A 200 -0.91 15.55 -22.81
C SER A 200 -2.34 16.04 -23.09
N ILE A 201 -2.54 17.31 -23.45
CA ILE A 201 -3.84 17.98 -23.60
C ILE A 201 -4.30 17.92 -25.09
N PRO A 202 -5.61 17.89 -25.41
CA PRO A 202 -6.18 17.79 -26.76
C PRO A 202 -5.65 18.75 -27.84
N ARG A 203 -4.99 19.86 -27.46
CA ARG A 203 -4.19 20.68 -28.39
C ARG A 203 -2.71 20.35 -28.21
N ILE A 204 -2.22 19.40 -29.00
CA ILE A 204 -0.85 18.91 -28.94
C ILE A 204 0.13 20.04 -29.26
N LYS A 205 0.66 20.69 -28.22
CA LYS A 205 1.85 21.53 -28.32
C LYS A 205 3.08 20.63 -28.14
N THR A 206 3.97 20.68 -29.12
CA THR A 206 5.23 19.94 -29.12
C THR A 206 6.38 20.95 -29.08
N TYR A 207 7.30 20.74 -28.15
CA TYR A 207 8.51 21.53 -27.99
C TYR A 207 9.70 20.68 -28.41
N GLU A 208 10.38 21.07 -29.50
CA GLU A 208 11.62 20.42 -29.90
C GLU A 208 12.73 20.81 -28.92
N LEU A 209 13.27 19.83 -28.21
CA LEU A 209 14.36 20.01 -27.27
C LEU A 209 15.69 19.92 -28.00
N PHE A 210 15.89 18.86 -28.81
CA PHE A 210 17.09 18.65 -29.61
C PHE A 210 16.76 17.93 -30.92
N SER A 211 17.45 18.25 -32.01
CA SER A 211 17.33 17.55 -33.29
C SER A 211 18.67 17.54 -34.00
N GLY A 212 19.22 16.35 -34.26
CA GLY A 212 20.54 16.20 -34.84
C GLY A 212 20.69 14.96 -35.70
N ARG A 213 21.52 15.07 -36.74
CA ARG A 213 21.91 13.95 -37.62
C ARG A 213 23.34 13.52 -37.32
N ASN A 214 23.61 12.21 -37.36
CA ASN A 214 24.93 11.62 -37.08
C ASN A 214 25.55 12.13 -35.78
N VAL A 215 24.77 12.15 -34.70
CA VAL A 215 25.22 12.63 -33.39
C VAL A 215 26.12 11.58 -32.74
N PRO A 216 27.34 11.93 -32.30
CA PRO A 216 28.33 10.97 -31.80
C PRO A 216 28.06 10.53 -30.35
N LEU A 217 26.88 9.94 -30.10
CA LEU A 217 26.47 9.39 -28.80
C LEU A 217 27.31 8.18 -28.36
N ASP A 218 28.07 7.60 -29.29
CA ASP A 218 29.08 6.59 -29.05
C ASP A 218 30.42 7.18 -28.57
N LYS A 219 30.56 8.50 -28.54
CA LYS A 219 31.76 9.19 -28.04
C LYS A 219 31.42 10.14 -26.90
N GLN A 220 30.20 10.66 -26.86
CA GLN A 220 29.76 11.70 -25.94
C GLN A 220 28.39 11.37 -25.34
N VAL A 221 28.02 12.03 -24.24
CA VAL A 221 26.65 11.97 -23.69
C VAL A 221 25.93 13.24 -24.13
N LEU A 222 24.75 13.09 -24.72
CA LEU A 222 23.85 14.21 -25.00
C LEU A 222 23.01 14.47 -23.75
N GLN A 223 22.99 15.71 -23.27
CA GLN A 223 22.24 16.10 -22.09
C GLN A 223 21.47 17.39 -22.34
N GLY A 224 20.32 17.58 -21.70
CA GLY A 224 19.59 18.84 -21.77
C GLY A 224 18.62 19.02 -20.59
N GLU A 225 18.03 20.21 -20.53
CA GLU A 225 17.29 20.69 -19.37
C GLU A 225 16.08 21.53 -19.77
N PHE A 226 14.92 21.27 -19.17
CA PHE A 226 13.75 22.11 -19.35
C PHE A 226 12.87 22.14 -18.11
N LYS A 227 12.00 23.15 -18.02
CA LYS A 227 10.92 23.24 -17.03
C LYS A 227 9.57 23.18 -17.72
N THR A 228 8.63 22.47 -17.12
CA THR A 228 7.23 22.41 -17.57
C THR A 228 6.29 22.54 -16.39
N GLN A 229 5.20 23.28 -16.57
CA GLN A 229 4.09 23.31 -15.62
C GLN A 229 3.06 22.21 -15.91
N GLN A 230 2.99 21.73 -17.15
CA GLN A 230 1.93 20.83 -17.61
C GLN A 230 2.36 19.36 -17.60
N ASN A 231 1.38 18.45 -17.57
CA ASN A 231 1.64 17.03 -17.82
C ASN A 231 2.00 16.82 -19.29
N GLY A 232 2.98 15.95 -19.55
CA GLY A 232 3.38 15.65 -20.92
C GLY A 232 4.25 14.42 -21.03
N HIS A 233 4.85 14.25 -22.20
CA HIS A 233 5.74 13.15 -22.51
C HIS A 233 7.05 13.69 -23.05
N LEU A 234 8.17 13.24 -22.48
CA LEU A 234 9.48 13.34 -23.11
C LEU A 234 9.56 12.22 -24.14
N ILE A 235 9.81 12.58 -25.39
CA ILE A 235 9.84 11.66 -26.52
C ILE A 235 11.26 11.62 -27.07
N ILE A 236 11.87 10.44 -27.04
CA ILE A 236 13.17 10.18 -27.65
C ILE A 236 12.93 9.38 -28.93
N THR A 237 13.24 9.98 -30.07
CA THR A 237 13.15 9.35 -31.39
C THR A 237 14.55 9.08 -31.91
N ILE A 238 14.82 7.83 -32.28
CA ILE A 238 16.07 7.44 -32.92
C ILE A 238 15.75 6.89 -34.30
N ASP A 239 16.34 7.52 -35.31
CA ASP A 239 16.21 7.11 -36.70
C ASP A 239 17.47 6.32 -37.12
N ASN A 240 17.26 5.04 -37.43
CA ASN A 240 18.29 4.12 -37.93
C ASN A 240 17.96 3.61 -39.34
N GLU A 241 17.36 4.44 -40.19
CA GLU A 241 17.02 4.10 -41.58
C GLU A 241 18.25 3.90 -42.49
N THR A 242 19.43 4.32 -42.06
CA THR A 242 20.68 4.23 -42.84
C THR A 242 21.36 2.85 -42.84
N GLY A 243 20.70 1.81 -42.32
CA GLY A 243 21.21 0.43 -42.39
C GLY A 243 22.35 0.08 -41.44
N GLN A 244 22.59 0.89 -40.40
CA GLN A 244 23.63 0.58 -39.40
C GLN A 244 23.16 -0.52 -38.42
N ALA A 245 24.12 -1.27 -37.86
CA ALA A 245 23.88 -2.34 -36.90
C ALA A 245 22.99 -1.89 -35.72
N PRO A 246 22.26 -2.82 -35.06
CA PRO A 246 21.39 -2.49 -33.94
C PRO A 246 22.14 -1.71 -32.85
N ARG A 247 21.46 -0.70 -32.28
CA ARG A 247 22.07 0.25 -31.35
C ARG A 247 21.36 0.18 -30.00
N THR A 248 22.14 0.00 -28.95
CA THR A 248 21.63 0.10 -27.58
C THR A 248 21.72 1.55 -27.13
N ILE A 249 20.56 2.16 -26.91
CA ILE A 249 20.42 3.52 -26.41
C ILE A 249 20.18 3.44 -24.91
N TRP A 250 21.05 4.11 -24.17
CA TRP A 250 20.96 4.29 -22.73
C TRP A 250 20.46 5.68 -22.44
N TYR A 251 19.53 5.80 -21.50
CA TYR A 251 18.94 7.09 -21.16
C TYR A 251 18.76 7.25 -19.66
N GLN A 252 18.65 8.48 -19.22
CA GLN A 252 18.23 8.82 -17.87
C GLN A 252 17.48 10.14 -17.93
N TYR A 253 16.45 10.27 -17.12
CA TYR A 253 15.92 11.59 -16.83
C TYR A 253 15.71 11.71 -15.32
N LYS A 254 16.10 12.85 -14.77
CA LYS A 254 15.86 13.22 -13.38
C LYS A 254 14.81 14.32 -13.39
N THR A 255 13.67 14.04 -12.77
CA THR A 255 12.65 15.07 -12.55
C THR A 255 12.73 15.55 -11.12
N THR A 256 12.74 16.86 -10.93
CA THR A 256 12.51 17.49 -9.63
C THR A 256 11.21 18.28 -9.72
N PRO A 257 10.32 18.23 -8.72
CA PRO A 257 9.21 19.17 -8.65
C PRO A 257 9.75 20.59 -8.79
N LEU A 258 9.11 21.42 -9.63
CA LEU A 258 9.29 22.86 -9.54
C LEU A 258 8.89 23.25 -8.12
N ALA A 259 9.81 23.91 -7.41
CA ALA A 259 9.69 24.09 -5.97
C ALA A 259 8.32 24.65 -5.60
N THR A 260 7.61 23.94 -4.71
CA THR A 260 6.79 24.64 -3.71
C THR A 260 7.78 25.50 -2.94
N TYR A 261 7.70 26.82 -3.04
CA TYR A 261 8.61 27.72 -2.34
C TYR A 261 8.41 27.53 -0.84
N HIS A 262 9.22 26.65 -0.25
CA HIS A 262 9.08 26.21 1.13
C HIS A 262 9.18 27.39 2.08
N LEU A 263 10.01 28.39 1.75
CA LEU A 263 10.15 29.62 2.51
C LEU A 263 8.89 30.49 2.42
N PHE A 264 8.29 30.65 1.23
CA PHE A 264 7.01 31.36 1.10
C PHE A 264 5.89 30.63 1.86
N ASP A 265 5.74 29.32 1.61
CA ASP A 265 4.73 28.49 2.27
C ASP A 265 4.93 28.46 3.78
N GLY A 266 6.18 28.49 4.24
CA GLY A 266 6.57 28.59 5.63
C GLY A 266 6.14 29.92 6.25
N ILE A 267 6.47 31.04 5.60
CA ILE A 267 6.08 32.39 6.04
C ILE A 267 4.56 32.52 6.08
N PHE A 268 3.89 32.04 5.03
CA PHE A 268 2.43 32.05 4.94
C PHE A 268 1.80 31.21 6.06
N SER A 269 2.29 29.99 6.28
CA SER A 269 1.76 29.09 7.32
C SER A 269 2.02 29.63 8.73
N MET A 270 3.18 30.25 8.95
CA MET A 270 3.51 30.93 10.19
C MET A 270 2.54 32.07 10.49
N LEU A 271 2.31 32.96 9.51
CA LEU A 271 1.37 34.06 9.68
C LEU A 271 -0.06 33.53 9.84
N TYR A 272 -0.43 32.50 9.09
CA TYR A 272 -1.72 31.84 9.24
C TYR A 272 -1.94 31.38 10.69
N GLN A 273 -1.00 30.63 11.26
CA GLN A 273 -1.07 30.15 12.64
C GLN A 273 -1.12 31.31 13.64
N LYS A 274 -0.36 32.38 13.40
CA LYS A 274 -0.34 33.57 14.27
C LYS A 274 -1.70 34.30 14.30
N TYR A 275 -2.41 34.38 13.18
CA TYR A 275 -3.66 35.14 13.07
C TYR A 275 -4.92 34.30 13.31
N PHE A 276 -4.91 33.02 12.92
CA PHE A 276 -6.09 32.15 12.94
C PHE A 276 -5.94 30.94 13.88
N GLY A 277 -4.79 30.77 14.53
CA GLY A 277 -4.49 29.62 15.38
C GLY A 277 -4.38 28.30 14.61
N GLN A 278 -4.48 27.17 15.32
CA GLN A 278 -4.60 25.83 14.72
C GLN A 278 -6.05 25.51 14.31
N SER A 279 -6.84 26.52 13.91
CA SER A 279 -8.22 26.29 13.51
C SER A 279 -8.28 25.48 12.22
N SER A 280 -9.14 24.46 12.21
CA SER A 280 -9.42 23.61 11.05
C SER A 280 -10.46 24.21 10.09
N GLU A 281 -10.95 25.42 10.39
CA GLU A 281 -11.99 26.11 9.65
C GLU A 281 -11.50 26.61 8.29
N ASN A 282 -12.44 26.78 7.35
CA ASN A 282 -12.15 27.32 6.02
C ASN A 282 -11.83 28.82 6.12
N ILE A 283 -10.82 29.26 5.37
CA ILE A 283 -10.42 30.68 5.31
C ILE A 283 -11.41 31.42 4.42
N LYS A 284 -11.89 32.58 4.88
CA LYS A 284 -12.71 33.47 4.04
C LYS A 284 -11.83 34.25 3.06
N GLU A 285 -12.41 34.63 1.91
CA GLU A 285 -11.67 35.33 0.85
C GLU A 285 -10.95 36.61 1.32
N ASN A 286 -11.62 37.46 2.12
CA ASN A 286 -11.02 38.69 2.64
C ASN A 286 -9.87 38.45 3.62
N ASP A 287 -9.99 37.42 4.46
CA ASP A 287 -8.97 37.06 5.46
C ASP A 287 -7.71 36.51 4.76
N LEU A 288 -7.91 35.74 3.70
CA LEU A 288 -6.84 35.26 2.84
C LEU A 288 -6.10 36.40 2.13
N ILE A 289 -6.83 37.38 1.58
CA ILE A 289 -6.23 38.55 0.91
C ILE A 289 -5.31 39.30 1.88
N ASP A 290 -5.80 39.58 3.08
CA ASP A 290 -5.02 40.24 4.12
C ASP A 290 -3.80 39.41 4.54
N LEU A 291 -3.95 38.08 4.63
CA LEU A 291 -2.86 37.17 4.95
C LEU A 291 -1.76 37.13 3.87
N ILE A 292 -2.13 37.12 2.59
CA ILE A 292 -1.18 37.18 1.47
C ILE A 292 -0.44 38.52 1.47
N ASP A 293 -1.15 39.63 1.66
CA ASP A 293 -0.54 40.96 1.74
C ASP A 293 0.43 41.04 2.93
N LYS A 294 0.06 40.48 4.09
CA LYS A 294 0.94 40.38 5.27
C LYS A 294 2.16 39.48 5.03
N SER A 295 2.01 38.40 4.27
CA SER A 295 3.12 37.51 3.90
C SER A 295 4.13 38.23 3.01
N PHE A 296 3.66 38.96 2.00
CA PHE A 296 4.55 39.78 1.19
C PHE A 296 5.17 40.94 1.96
N PHE A 297 4.43 41.57 2.88
CA PHE A 297 5.00 42.58 3.79
C PHE A 297 6.11 42.00 4.67
N PHE A 298 5.93 40.78 5.19
CA PHE A 298 6.96 40.07 5.94
C PHE A 298 8.19 39.77 5.07
N ILE A 299 7.99 39.25 3.85
CA ILE A 299 9.08 39.01 2.90
C ILE A 299 9.85 40.29 2.61
N ASP A 300 9.14 41.41 2.47
CA ASP A 300 9.75 42.69 2.16
C ASP A 300 10.60 43.23 3.34
N ARG A 301 10.21 42.94 4.59
CA ARG A 301 11.03 43.20 5.80
C ARG A 301 12.27 42.32 5.91
N LEU A 302 12.40 41.22 5.14
CA LEU A 302 13.66 40.47 5.13
C LEU A 302 14.80 41.31 4.55
N LEU A 303 14.51 42.25 3.64
CA LEU A 303 15.52 43.08 2.96
C LEU A 303 16.27 44.03 3.89
N ASP A 304 15.63 44.52 4.95
CA ASP A 304 16.27 45.39 5.93
C ASP A 304 16.82 44.62 7.14
N GLY A 305 16.51 43.32 7.25
CA GLY A 305 16.98 42.42 8.30
C GLY A 305 16.39 42.75 9.68
N SER A 306 15.35 43.57 9.77
CA SER A 306 14.71 44.02 11.02
C SER A 306 13.85 42.97 11.71
N ILE A 307 13.61 41.84 11.06
CA ILE A 307 12.78 40.76 11.58
C ILE A 307 13.53 40.09 12.73
N THR A 308 12.86 39.88 13.86
CA THR A 308 13.47 39.21 15.01
C THR A 308 13.42 37.69 14.89
N LEU A 309 14.30 37.01 15.63
CA LEU A 309 14.30 35.56 15.76
C LEU A 309 12.96 35.00 16.25
N GLN A 310 12.32 35.68 17.20
CA GLN A 310 10.99 35.32 17.69
C GLN A 310 9.94 35.40 16.59
N GLU A 311 10.01 36.42 15.72
CA GLU A 311 9.12 36.52 14.57
C GLU A 311 9.35 35.40 13.53
N MET A 312 10.50 34.73 13.56
CA MET A 312 10.87 33.63 12.65
C MET A 312 10.78 32.25 13.30
N GLU A 313 10.39 32.13 14.57
CA GLU A 313 10.46 30.88 15.34
C GLU A 313 9.82 29.69 14.61
N HIS A 314 8.65 29.88 13.99
CA HIS A 314 7.97 28.82 13.24
C HIS A 314 8.66 28.45 11.91
N LEU A 315 9.48 29.34 11.32
CA LEU A 315 10.31 29.03 10.15
C LEU A 315 11.44 28.07 10.51
N LYS A 316 11.84 27.99 11.78
CA LYS A 316 12.82 27.01 12.26
C LYS A 316 12.43 25.60 11.80
N ASN A 317 11.16 25.22 11.97
CA ASN A 317 10.65 23.91 11.55
C ASN A 317 10.68 23.70 10.03
N VAL A 318 10.51 24.78 9.27
CA VAL A 318 10.55 24.74 7.80
C VAL A 318 11.98 24.43 7.34
N PHE A 319 12.98 25.11 7.89
CA PHE A 319 14.39 24.79 7.66
C PHE A 319 14.75 23.37 8.12
N HIS A 320 14.22 22.90 9.26
CA HIS A 320 14.51 21.55 9.77
C HIS A 320 13.90 20.41 8.95
N ASN A 321 12.76 20.66 8.29
CA ASN A 321 11.97 19.59 7.70
C ASN A 321 12.02 19.57 6.18
N LYS A 322 12.52 20.63 5.54
CA LYS A 322 12.48 20.79 4.09
C LYS A 322 13.86 20.97 3.50
N ASN A 323 13.99 20.54 2.25
CA ASN A 323 15.22 20.73 1.51
C ASN A 323 15.29 22.11 0.85
N ILE A 324 15.72 23.12 1.60
CA ILE A 324 15.68 24.52 1.17
C ILE A 324 17.04 24.92 0.60
N ASP A 325 17.07 25.21 -0.70
CA ASP A 325 18.13 26.02 -1.29
C ASP A 325 17.78 27.50 -1.08
N VAL A 326 18.32 28.06 0.00
CA VAL A 326 18.06 29.45 0.40
C VAL A 326 18.34 30.42 -0.74
N LYS A 327 19.37 30.19 -1.55
CA LYS A 327 19.77 31.13 -2.60
C LYS A 327 18.73 31.18 -3.72
N GLU A 328 18.26 30.03 -4.17
CA GLU A 328 17.25 29.96 -5.23
C GLU A 328 15.86 30.39 -4.74
N GLU A 329 15.47 30.03 -3.51
CA GLU A 329 14.19 30.45 -2.95
C GLU A 329 14.14 31.95 -2.68
N VAL A 330 15.19 32.55 -2.12
CA VAL A 330 15.26 34.00 -1.91
C VAL A 330 15.22 34.77 -3.23
N LYS A 331 15.96 34.31 -4.25
CA LYS A 331 15.87 34.91 -5.60
C LYS A 331 14.44 34.90 -6.13
N ALA A 332 13.71 33.80 -5.95
CA ALA A 332 12.34 33.69 -6.41
C ALA A 332 11.36 34.57 -5.62
N LEU A 333 11.52 34.69 -4.29
CA LEU A 333 10.73 35.60 -3.46
C LEU A 333 10.82 37.07 -3.93
N PHE A 334 11.97 37.44 -4.51
CA PHE A 334 12.28 38.80 -4.95
C PHE A 334 12.30 38.99 -6.47
N ALA A 335 12.00 37.95 -7.27
CA ALA A 335 12.17 37.93 -8.73
C ALA A 335 11.40 39.04 -9.49
N ASN A 336 10.35 39.60 -8.90
CA ASN A 336 9.52 40.62 -9.56
C ASN A 336 9.81 42.04 -9.14
N ARG A 337 10.47 42.24 -7.98
CA ARG A 337 10.87 43.59 -7.56
C ARG A 337 11.94 44.17 -8.50
N SER A 338 12.71 43.32 -9.19
CA SER A 338 13.66 43.72 -10.23
C SER A 338 12.99 44.19 -11.54
N ASN A 339 11.72 43.84 -11.79
CA ASN A 339 11.05 44.10 -13.07
C ASN A 339 10.03 45.25 -13.03
N THR A 340 9.45 45.58 -11.87
CA THR A 340 8.34 46.56 -11.78
C THR A 340 8.74 48.03 -11.93
N ASP A 341 10.01 48.39 -11.79
CA ASP A 341 10.44 49.81 -11.75
C ASP A 341 11.01 50.35 -13.08
N GLN A 342 10.85 49.64 -14.20
CA GLN A 342 11.34 50.15 -15.50
C GLN A 342 10.56 51.36 -16.06
N LYS A 343 9.51 51.85 -15.38
CA LYS A 343 8.72 53.01 -15.87
C LYS A 343 8.58 54.19 -14.92
N GLN A 344 9.09 54.14 -13.69
CA GLN A 344 9.08 55.31 -12.81
C GLN A 344 10.42 55.45 -12.06
N GLU A 345 11.18 56.44 -12.53
CA GLU A 345 12.26 57.15 -11.83
C GLU A 345 13.54 56.41 -11.42
N LYS A 346 14.65 57.09 -11.73
CA LYS A 346 16.04 56.69 -11.54
C LYS A 346 16.40 56.65 -10.06
N THR A 347 16.05 55.59 -9.34
CA THR A 347 16.75 55.08 -8.13
C THR A 347 16.03 53.83 -7.66
N GLY A 348 16.63 52.64 -7.83
CA GLY A 348 16.21 51.47 -7.07
C GLY A 348 16.03 50.16 -7.83
N THR A 349 16.93 49.80 -8.75
CA THR A 349 17.22 48.36 -8.87
C THR A 349 17.70 47.91 -7.48
N ILE A 350 16.95 47.04 -6.80
CA ILE A 350 17.45 46.35 -5.61
C ILE A 350 18.82 45.78 -6.00
N PRO A 351 19.92 46.25 -5.41
CA PRO A 351 21.24 45.77 -5.77
C PRO A 351 21.25 44.26 -5.54
N LEU A 352 21.82 43.48 -6.48
CA LEU A 352 22.08 42.04 -6.28
C LEU A 352 22.67 41.76 -4.88
N ARG A 353 23.47 42.71 -4.37
CA ARG A 353 24.04 42.75 -3.03
C ARG A 353 23.04 42.64 -1.88
N GLN A 354 21.85 43.26 -1.96
CA GLN A 354 20.83 43.14 -0.91
C GLN A 354 20.22 41.74 -0.88
N ILE A 355 20.00 41.14 -2.04
CA ILE A 355 19.50 39.75 -2.14
C ILE A 355 20.57 38.79 -1.61
N GLU A 356 21.83 38.99 -1.96
CA GLU A 356 22.96 38.21 -1.43
C GLU A 356 23.08 38.32 0.10
N GLN A 357 22.88 39.50 0.67
CA GLN A 357 22.85 39.71 2.13
C GLN A 357 21.72 38.94 2.80
N VAL A 358 20.51 38.98 2.24
CA VAL A 358 19.37 38.19 2.77
C VAL A 358 19.65 36.69 2.70
N CYS A 359 20.29 36.22 1.62
CA CYS A 359 20.72 34.82 1.50
C CYS A 359 21.69 34.44 2.63
N GLU A 360 22.71 35.26 2.88
CA GLU A 360 23.69 35.01 3.95
C GLU A 360 23.03 34.98 5.33
N TRP A 361 22.12 35.92 5.61
CA TRP A 361 21.40 35.97 6.88
C TRP A 361 20.51 34.74 7.09
N LEU A 362 19.75 34.34 6.07
CA LEU A 362 18.88 33.18 6.14
C LEU A 362 19.65 31.85 6.16
N GLN A 363 20.80 31.76 5.48
CA GLN A 363 21.69 30.60 5.59
C GLN A 363 22.28 30.48 7.00
N THR A 364 22.72 31.61 7.58
CA THR A 364 23.20 31.62 8.97
C THR A 364 22.09 31.18 9.92
N TYR A 365 20.86 31.66 9.73
CA TYR A 365 19.70 31.23 10.50
C TYR A 365 19.36 29.74 10.28
N GLN A 366 19.50 29.22 9.06
CA GLN A 366 19.31 27.79 8.76
C GLN A 366 20.31 26.92 9.53
N TYR A 367 21.58 27.29 9.57
CA TYR A 367 22.57 26.56 10.38
C TYR A 367 22.29 26.68 11.87
N TYR A 368 21.99 27.89 12.35
CA TYR A 368 21.59 28.11 13.74
C TYR A 368 20.36 27.28 14.13
N SER A 369 19.40 27.13 13.22
CA SER A 369 18.21 26.33 13.47
C SER A 369 18.59 24.88 13.79
N HIS A 370 19.45 24.26 13.00
CA HIS A 370 19.88 22.86 13.15
C HIS A 370 20.91 22.64 14.26
N LEU A 371 21.39 23.70 14.92
CA LEU A 371 22.49 23.63 15.87
C LEU A 371 22.26 22.58 16.97
N ASN A 372 21.06 22.56 17.56
CA ASN A 372 20.71 21.59 18.61
C ASN A 372 20.73 20.15 18.08
N THR A 373 20.20 19.91 16.87
CA THR A 373 20.21 18.59 16.22
C THR A 373 21.64 18.12 15.95
N ILE A 374 22.52 19.01 15.51
CA ILE A 374 23.94 18.69 15.28
C ILE A 374 24.61 18.32 16.61
N ILE A 375 24.43 19.14 17.66
CA ILE A 375 24.99 18.88 18.99
C ILE A 375 24.49 17.53 19.53
N GLU A 376 23.18 17.28 19.46
CA GLU A 376 22.58 16.03 19.94
C GLU A 376 23.10 14.82 19.16
N CYS A 377 23.21 14.93 17.83
CA CYS A 377 23.76 13.86 16.99
C CYS A 377 25.20 13.53 17.37
N VAL A 378 26.05 14.54 17.51
CA VAL A 378 27.46 14.36 17.87
C VAL A 378 27.61 13.73 19.25
N GLN A 379 26.78 14.13 20.22
CA GLN A 379 26.80 13.60 21.58
C GLN A 379 26.24 12.18 21.68
N LYS A 380 25.06 11.93 21.11
CA LYS A 380 24.37 10.64 21.15
C LYS A 380 25.18 9.54 20.47
N LEU A 381 25.88 9.87 19.39
CA LEU A 381 26.72 8.94 18.66
C LEU A 381 28.19 8.94 19.10
N ASN A 382 28.56 9.80 20.06
CA ASN A 382 29.91 9.94 20.58
C ASN A 382 30.97 10.11 19.47
N ILE A 383 30.73 11.08 18.58
CA ILE A 383 31.53 11.32 17.36
C ILE A 383 32.81 12.10 17.67
N ILE A 384 32.77 13.08 18.57
CA ILE A 384 33.96 13.85 18.94
C ILE A 384 34.52 13.31 20.25
N SER A 385 35.83 13.08 20.26
CA SER A 385 36.55 12.58 21.43
C SER A 385 36.73 13.69 22.48
N ASN A 386 36.11 13.53 23.66
CA ASN A 386 36.29 14.44 24.80
C ASN A 386 37.68 14.25 25.44
N SER A 387 38.73 14.69 24.76
CA SER A 387 40.06 14.79 25.37
C SER A 387 40.15 16.07 26.19
N ASN A 388 40.32 15.94 27.51
CA ASN A 388 40.37 17.04 28.50
C ASN A 388 41.53 18.05 28.31
N ASN A 389 42.25 18.04 27.18
CA ASN A 389 43.54 18.71 27.04
C ASN A 389 43.68 19.74 25.91
N SER A 390 42.64 20.06 25.13
CA SER A 390 42.76 21.15 24.15
C SER A 390 42.01 22.41 24.60
N LYS A 391 42.79 23.48 24.83
CA LYS A 391 42.32 24.87 24.85
C LYS A 391 41.89 25.33 23.44
N ASN A 392 41.16 24.50 22.71
CA ASN A 392 40.69 24.86 21.37
C ASN A 392 39.31 25.51 21.48
N TYR A 393 39.18 26.69 20.89
CA TYR A 393 37.98 27.52 20.83
C TYR A 393 36.81 26.89 20.03
N GLU A 394 36.89 25.61 19.69
CA GLU A 394 36.00 24.88 18.78
C GLU A 394 35.45 23.58 19.40
N SER A 395 35.24 23.57 20.72
CA SER A 395 34.56 22.47 21.39
C SER A 395 33.04 22.56 21.23
N ILE A 396 32.35 21.42 21.28
CA ILE A 396 30.86 21.35 21.32
C ILE A 396 30.31 22.25 22.43
N ASP A 397 31.03 22.39 23.54
CA ASP A 397 30.67 23.25 24.66
C ASP A 397 30.56 24.74 24.28
N HIS A 398 31.32 25.20 23.28
CA HIS A 398 31.17 26.56 22.75
C HIS A 398 29.87 26.70 21.96
N LEU A 399 29.51 25.71 21.15
CA LEU A 399 28.24 25.71 20.42
C LEU A 399 27.03 25.62 21.36
N GLN A 400 27.12 24.83 22.44
CA GLN A 400 26.07 24.76 23.46
C GLN A 400 25.86 26.08 24.21
N LYS A 401 26.89 26.93 24.31
CA LYS A 401 26.82 28.25 24.95
C LYS A 401 26.26 29.34 24.03
N LEU A 402 26.07 29.07 22.74
CA LEU A 402 25.47 30.00 21.77
C LEU A 402 23.93 30.03 21.90
N ILE A 403 23.43 30.29 23.11
CA ILE A 403 22.00 30.61 23.32
C ILE A 403 21.81 32.08 22.98
N ILE A 404 21.15 32.34 21.84
CA ILE A 404 20.89 33.69 21.35
C ILE A 404 19.54 34.15 21.90
N ASN A 405 19.47 35.40 22.33
CA ASN A 405 18.21 36.03 22.71
C ASN A 405 17.28 36.11 21.48
N GLU A 406 16.04 35.63 21.61
CA GLU A 406 15.05 35.61 20.53
C GLU A 406 14.61 37.00 20.06
N ASN A 407 14.98 38.07 20.78
CA ASN A 407 14.74 39.46 20.37
C ASN A 407 15.79 40.01 19.39
N VAL A 408 16.84 39.24 19.09
CA VAL A 408 17.90 39.63 18.14
C VAL A 408 17.32 39.65 16.72
N SER A 409 17.70 40.67 15.95
CA SER A 409 17.30 40.81 14.55
C SER A 409 18.06 39.84 13.63
N LEU A 410 17.46 39.47 12.50
CA LEU A 410 18.04 38.57 11.51
C LEU A 410 19.44 39.04 11.05
N LYS A 411 19.61 40.36 10.92
CA LYS A 411 20.90 40.97 10.60
C LYS A 411 21.96 40.74 11.70
N GLU A 412 21.60 40.97 12.96
CA GLU A 412 22.51 40.81 14.10
C GLU A 412 22.93 39.34 14.32
N ILE A 413 22.08 38.37 13.96
CA ILE A 413 22.45 36.94 14.00
C ILE A 413 23.68 36.67 13.14
N SER A 414 23.75 37.25 11.94
CA SER A 414 24.90 37.01 11.04
C SER A 414 26.23 37.45 11.65
N GLU A 415 26.20 38.50 12.49
CA GLU A 415 27.37 38.99 13.21
C GLU A 415 27.69 38.11 14.42
N ILE A 416 26.67 37.71 15.20
CA ILE A 416 26.82 36.88 16.41
C ILE A 416 27.22 35.43 16.07
N CYS A 417 26.67 34.89 14.98
CA CYS A 417 26.85 33.50 14.53
C CYS A 417 27.79 33.37 13.34
N LYS A 418 28.62 34.36 13.08
CA LYS A 418 29.58 34.32 11.98
C LYS A 418 30.43 33.05 11.99
N ASN A 419 30.86 32.62 13.18
CA ASN A 419 31.63 31.39 13.36
C ASN A 419 30.83 30.12 13.00
N ILE A 420 29.51 30.10 13.24
CA ILE A 420 28.63 28.99 12.83
C ILE A 420 28.56 28.93 11.30
N TYR A 421 28.36 30.08 10.66
CA TYR A 421 28.32 30.17 9.21
C TYR A 421 29.65 29.71 8.60
N GLU A 422 30.79 30.22 9.09
CA GLU A 422 32.12 29.85 8.59
C GLU A 422 32.41 28.35 8.77
N CYS A 423 31.93 27.73 9.86
CA CYS A 423 32.08 26.31 10.14
C CYS A 423 31.22 25.44 9.21
N PHE A 424 29.94 25.78 9.02
CA PHE A 424 28.98 24.91 8.30
C PHE A 424 28.72 25.29 6.85
N GLN A 425 29.27 26.38 6.32
CA GLN A 425 29.10 26.79 4.90
C GLN A 425 29.51 25.71 3.88
N LYS A 426 30.36 24.76 4.26
CA LYS A 426 30.76 23.60 3.42
C LYS A 426 29.62 22.58 3.27
N LEU A 427 28.65 22.59 4.18
CA LEU A 427 27.52 21.66 4.19
C LEU A 427 26.34 22.23 3.40
N THR A 428 25.84 21.42 2.47
CA THR A 428 24.53 21.66 1.84
C THR A 428 23.40 21.28 2.78
N ASN A 429 22.17 21.72 2.49
CA ASN A 429 21.03 21.35 3.32
C ASN A 429 20.74 19.83 3.32
N HIS A 430 21.10 19.10 2.26
CA HIS A 430 21.03 17.64 2.26
C HIS A 430 21.91 17.00 3.35
N HIS A 431 23.08 17.59 3.67
CA HIS A 431 23.91 17.13 4.77
C HIS A 431 23.23 17.39 6.13
N LEU A 432 22.57 18.54 6.30
CA LEU A 432 21.83 18.85 7.53
C LEU A 432 20.67 17.87 7.73
N GLN A 433 19.95 17.53 6.66
CA GLN A 433 18.90 16.51 6.69
C GLN A 433 19.44 15.10 6.96
N LEU A 434 20.64 14.77 6.46
CA LEU A 434 21.33 13.53 6.80
C LEU A 434 21.60 13.44 8.30
N ILE A 435 22.16 14.49 8.91
CA ILE A 435 22.44 14.54 10.36
C ILE A 435 21.15 14.27 11.15
N LYS A 436 20.05 14.94 10.78
CA LYS A 436 18.75 14.73 11.41
C LYS A 436 18.25 13.29 11.25
N THR A 437 18.28 12.76 10.02
CA THR A 437 17.82 11.39 9.70
C THR A 437 18.63 10.35 10.49
N ILE A 438 19.94 10.56 10.62
CA ILE A 438 20.84 9.71 11.40
C ILE A 438 20.54 9.79 12.90
N LEU A 439 20.23 10.98 13.42
CA LEU A 439 19.84 11.14 14.82
C LEU A 439 18.54 10.39 15.14
N GLU A 440 17.53 10.48 14.26
CA GLU A 440 16.26 9.77 14.34
C GLU A 440 16.45 8.25 14.19
N CYS A 441 17.29 7.82 13.24
CA CYS A 441 17.62 6.43 12.95
C CYS A 441 18.92 5.98 13.63
N SER A 442 19.21 6.47 14.85
CA SER A 442 20.50 6.24 15.51
C SER A 442 20.81 4.76 15.73
N ASN A 443 19.78 3.91 15.78
CA ASN A 443 19.91 2.46 15.91
C ASN A 443 20.70 1.84 14.74
N VAL A 444 20.60 2.41 13.54
CA VAL A 444 21.35 1.95 12.36
C VAL A 444 22.85 2.14 12.58
N VAL A 445 23.26 3.33 13.03
CA VAL A 445 24.66 3.63 13.33
C VAL A 445 25.15 2.79 14.50
N GLN A 446 24.34 2.63 15.56
CA GLN A 446 24.69 1.78 16.70
C GLN A 446 24.85 0.31 16.30
N MET A 447 23.97 -0.24 15.46
CA MET A 447 24.11 -1.58 14.91
C MET A 447 25.43 -1.72 14.15
N MET A 448 25.75 -0.76 13.27
CA MET A 448 27.01 -0.78 12.52
C MET A 448 28.25 -0.70 13.43
N LYS A 449 28.20 0.06 14.53
CA LYS A 449 29.25 0.09 15.57
C LYS A 449 29.36 -1.23 16.32
N ASN A 450 28.22 -1.81 16.73
CA ASN A 450 28.18 -3.04 17.51
C ASN A 450 28.72 -4.26 16.75
N PHE A 451 28.47 -4.32 15.44
CA PHE A 451 29.03 -5.34 14.55
C PHE A 451 30.41 -4.97 13.97
N ASP A 452 30.97 -3.83 14.38
CA ASP A 452 32.29 -3.31 13.97
C ASP A 452 32.49 -3.30 12.44
N LEU A 453 31.47 -2.92 11.67
CA LEU A 453 31.46 -3.11 10.21
C LEU A 453 32.50 -2.27 9.46
N TYR A 454 33.05 -1.23 10.07
CA TYR A 454 34.02 -0.32 9.44
C TYR A 454 35.47 -0.59 9.82
N SER A 455 35.75 -1.63 10.61
CA SER A 455 37.11 -2.16 10.77
C SER A 455 37.53 -2.93 9.52
N THR A 456 38.83 -3.21 9.38
CA THR A 456 39.34 -3.98 8.23
C THR A 456 38.70 -5.37 8.13
N GLN A 457 38.40 -6.00 9.27
CA GLN A 457 37.73 -7.30 9.34
C GLN A 457 36.23 -7.16 9.10
N GLY A 458 35.58 -6.15 9.70
CA GLY A 458 34.17 -5.87 9.49
C GLY A 458 33.84 -5.52 8.03
N LEU A 459 34.71 -4.77 7.35
CA LEU A 459 34.54 -4.43 5.94
C LEU A 459 34.59 -5.67 5.05
N ARG A 460 35.51 -6.60 5.32
CA ARG A 460 35.57 -7.90 4.61
C ARG A 460 34.30 -8.69 4.82
N ARG A 461 33.84 -8.80 6.07
CA ARG A 461 32.59 -9.48 6.43
C ARG A 461 31.38 -8.84 5.76
N PHE A 462 31.29 -7.51 5.75
CA PHE A 462 30.25 -6.76 5.06
C PHE A 462 30.24 -7.06 3.56
N GLN A 463 31.40 -7.03 2.90
CA GLN A 463 31.51 -7.34 1.47
C GLN A 463 31.10 -8.78 1.16
N GLN A 464 31.53 -9.75 1.98
CA GLN A 464 31.17 -11.16 1.80
C GLN A 464 29.67 -11.38 2.00
N LEU A 465 29.08 -10.85 3.08
CA LEU A 465 27.63 -10.92 3.32
C LEU A 465 26.86 -10.23 2.20
N ARG A 466 27.29 -9.04 1.77
CA ARG A 466 26.68 -8.34 0.65
C ARG A 466 26.68 -9.20 -0.60
N ASP A 467 27.81 -9.79 -0.98
CA ASP A 467 27.93 -10.57 -2.22
C ASP A 467 27.13 -11.89 -2.14
N ASN A 468 27.13 -12.53 -0.96
CA ASN A 468 26.32 -13.72 -0.70
C ASN A 468 24.82 -13.39 -0.77
N LEU A 469 24.34 -12.38 -0.03
CA LEU A 469 22.95 -11.95 -0.03
C LEU A 469 22.51 -11.42 -1.40
N THR A 470 23.40 -10.72 -2.13
CA THR A 470 23.11 -10.28 -3.51
C THR A 470 22.85 -11.48 -4.41
N THR A 471 23.59 -12.57 -4.22
CA THR A 471 23.40 -13.83 -4.96
C THR A 471 22.13 -14.56 -4.52
N GLN A 472 21.86 -14.61 -3.21
CA GLN A 472 20.67 -15.27 -2.67
C GLN A 472 19.37 -14.52 -3.00
N PHE A 473 19.37 -13.19 -3.03
CA PHE A 473 18.17 -12.36 -3.22
C PHE A 473 17.96 -11.87 -4.65
N GLN A 474 18.70 -12.38 -5.64
CA GLN A 474 18.58 -11.94 -7.06
C GLN A 474 17.15 -11.96 -7.58
N LEU A 475 16.29 -12.85 -7.07
CA LEU A 475 14.90 -13.04 -7.48
C LEU A 475 13.90 -12.67 -6.38
N GLN A 476 14.33 -11.98 -5.33
CA GLN A 476 13.50 -11.56 -4.20
C GLN A 476 13.47 -10.03 -4.07
N GLU A 477 12.53 -9.39 -4.75
CA GLU A 477 12.46 -7.92 -4.87
C GLU A 477 12.52 -7.20 -3.51
N ARG A 478 11.73 -7.66 -2.52
CA ARG A 478 11.71 -7.05 -1.18
C ARG A 478 13.06 -7.14 -0.46
N ASN A 479 13.67 -8.34 -0.41
CA ASN A 479 14.94 -8.54 0.28
C ASN A 479 16.09 -7.86 -0.46
N ASN A 480 16.04 -7.83 -1.79
CA ASN A 480 16.99 -7.09 -2.62
C ASN A 480 16.86 -5.58 -2.39
N MET A 481 15.64 -5.05 -2.24
CA MET A 481 15.41 -3.64 -1.90
C MET A 481 15.98 -3.28 -0.51
N ILE A 482 15.79 -4.15 0.50
CA ILE A 482 16.37 -3.95 1.84
C ILE A 482 17.90 -4.02 1.77
N LEU A 483 18.45 -4.99 1.05
CA LEU A 483 19.90 -5.13 0.83
C LEU A 483 20.50 -3.88 0.15
N ASN A 484 19.87 -3.39 -0.91
CA ASN A 484 20.30 -2.17 -1.58
C ASN A 484 20.23 -0.95 -0.65
N SER A 485 19.16 -0.84 0.14
CA SER A 485 19.02 0.19 1.16
C SER A 485 20.13 0.12 2.22
N TRP A 486 20.51 -1.09 2.62
CA TRP A 486 21.60 -1.31 3.55
C TRP A 486 22.97 -0.93 2.97
N ILE A 487 23.23 -1.26 1.71
CA ILE A 487 24.47 -0.88 1.00
C ILE A 487 24.60 0.64 0.90
N VAL A 488 23.52 1.34 0.52
CA VAL A 488 23.52 2.81 0.43
C VAL A 488 23.71 3.43 1.82
N SER A 489 23.00 2.93 2.82
CA SER A 489 23.12 3.42 4.20
C SER A 489 24.52 3.20 4.77
N TYR A 490 25.20 2.10 4.43
CA TYR A 490 26.60 1.87 4.82
C TYR A 490 27.54 2.96 4.27
N ALA A 491 27.32 3.45 3.05
CA ALA A 491 28.13 4.57 2.55
C ALA A 491 27.81 5.89 3.29
N LEU A 492 26.55 6.15 3.57
CA LEU A 492 26.10 7.41 4.21
C LEU A 492 26.46 7.51 5.70
N CYS A 493 26.50 6.39 6.41
CA CYS A 493 26.79 6.35 7.85
C CYS A 493 28.27 6.51 8.19
N GLU A 494 29.19 6.39 7.21
CA GLU A 494 30.65 6.38 7.47
C GLU A 494 31.14 7.55 8.35
N PRO A 495 30.74 8.83 8.11
CA PRO A 495 31.21 9.96 8.92
C PRO A 495 30.73 9.94 10.37
N PHE A 496 29.70 9.15 10.71
CA PHE A 496 29.09 9.08 12.04
C PHE A 496 29.62 7.90 12.88
N ILE A 497 30.38 7.01 12.26
CA ILE A 497 30.88 5.79 12.90
C ILE A 497 32.18 6.06 13.64
N ARG A 498 33.14 6.71 12.96
CA ARG A 498 34.48 6.97 13.49
C ARG A 498 34.46 8.16 14.43
N GLN A 499 35.29 8.08 15.47
CA GLN A 499 35.58 9.24 16.29
C GLN A 499 36.54 10.17 15.57
N VAL A 500 36.28 11.47 15.64
CA VAL A 500 37.15 12.53 15.13
C VAL A 500 37.66 13.40 16.29
N GLU A 501 38.70 14.20 16.02
CA GLU A 501 39.33 15.03 17.04
C GLU A 501 38.56 16.33 17.31
N ASN A 502 37.92 16.89 16.29
CA ASN A 502 37.23 18.18 16.37
C ASN A 502 36.02 18.27 15.42
N LEU A 503 35.26 19.36 15.55
CA LEU A 503 34.05 19.60 14.76
C LEU A 503 34.36 19.88 13.29
N GLU A 504 35.46 20.57 12.99
CA GLU A 504 35.85 20.88 11.61
C GLU A 504 36.12 19.59 10.82
N GLU A 505 36.82 18.63 11.43
CA GLU A 505 37.09 17.31 10.84
C GLU A 505 35.79 16.54 10.57
N PHE A 506 34.81 16.60 11.48
CA PHE A 506 33.49 16.00 11.26
C PHE A 506 32.78 16.63 10.05
N VAL A 507 32.77 17.97 9.97
CA VAL A 507 32.17 18.72 8.87
C VAL A 507 32.84 18.40 7.54
N ASP A 508 34.18 18.35 7.51
CA ASP A 508 34.94 18.01 6.31
C ASP A 508 34.69 16.57 5.85
N ASN A 509 34.51 15.62 6.78
CA ASN A 509 34.15 14.25 6.44
C ASN A 509 32.72 14.13 5.91
N LEU A 510 31.78 14.90 6.45
CA LEU A 510 30.42 14.99 5.90
C LEU A 510 30.41 15.60 4.50
N ALA A 511 31.12 16.72 4.30
CA ALA A 511 31.14 17.45 3.02
C ALA A 511 31.71 16.63 1.84
N LYS A 512 32.45 15.55 2.10
CA LYS A 512 32.92 14.61 1.07
C LYS A 512 31.80 13.76 0.47
N LEU A 513 30.64 13.67 1.10
CA LEU A 513 29.49 12.93 0.59
C LEU A 513 28.80 13.70 -0.53
N SER A 514 29.12 13.39 -1.80
CA SER A 514 28.59 14.13 -2.96
C SER A 514 27.16 13.75 -3.37
N ASN A 515 26.64 12.60 -2.93
CA ASN A 515 25.44 11.96 -3.48
C ASN A 515 24.30 11.83 -2.46
N ILE A 516 23.99 12.91 -1.74
CA ILE A 516 22.88 12.93 -0.78
C ILE A 516 21.67 13.61 -1.43
N ASP A 517 20.57 12.88 -1.56
CA ASP A 517 19.27 13.42 -1.92
C ASP A 517 18.16 12.78 -1.07
N GLU A 518 16.92 13.23 -1.24
CA GLU A 518 15.80 12.74 -0.42
C GLU A 518 15.56 11.23 -0.58
N SER A 519 15.84 10.67 -1.77
CA SER A 519 15.73 9.23 -2.00
C SER A 519 16.81 8.44 -1.28
N THR A 520 18.04 8.99 -1.19
CA THR A 520 19.12 8.31 -0.47
C THR A 520 18.95 8.34 1.04
N LEU A 521 18.32 9.38 1.60
CA LEU A 521 17.96 9.43 3.02
C LEU A 521 16.89 8.40 3.39
N GLU A 522 15.97 8.09 2.48
CA GLU A 522 14.90 7.10 2.72
C GLU A 522 15.47 5.69 2.91
N HIS A 523 16.59 5.36 2.27
CA HIS A 523 17.27 4.08 2.50
C HIS A 523 17.68 3.87 3.95
N ILE A 524 18.07 4.93 4.68
CA ILE A 524 18.42 4.83 6.11
C ILE A 524 17.18 4.48 6.94
N LYS A 525 16.03 5.06 6.61
CA LYS A 525 14.76 4.74 7.28
C LYS A 525 14.32 3.31 7.01
N VAL A 526 14.39 2.87 5.75
CA VAL A 526 14.10 1.48 5.36
C VAL A 526 14.97 0.49 6.14
N VAL A 527 16.26 0.79 6.31
CA VAL A 527 17.19 -0.01 7.12
C VAL A 527 16.79 0.00 8.59
N ASN A 528 16.40 1.15 9.14
CA ASN A 528 15.94 1.27 10.52
C ASN A 528 14.66 0.47 10.78
N ASP A 529 13.69 0.52 9.86
CA ASP A 529 12.42 -0.21 9.97
C ASP A 529 12.61 -1.74 9.84
N ASN A 530 13.63 -2.16 9.09
CA ASN A 530 13.98 -3.57 8.88
C ASN A 530 15.23 -4.00 9.65
N ILE A 531 15.59 -3.27 10.71
CA ILE A 531 16.86 -3.46 11.42
C ILE A 531 17.01 -4.86 12.02
N GLN A 532 15.90 -5.51 12.42
CA GLN A 532 15.90 -6.88 12.94
C GLN A 532 16.31 -7.90 11.88
N ILE A 533 15.87 -7.71 10.63
CA ILE A 533 16.24 -8.57 9.50
C ILE A 533 17.73 -8.44 9.21
N ILE A 534 18.25 -7.21 9.22
CA ILE A 534 19.67 -6.96 8.98
C ILE A 534 20.52 -7.49 10.15
N HIS A 535 20.05 -7.36 11.39
CA HIS A 535 20.70 -7.96 12.56
C HIS A 535 20.78 -9.49 12.44
N MET A 536 19.72 -10.13 11.96
CA MET A 536 19.72 -11.57 11.66
C MET A 536 20.77 -11.89 10.59
N TRP A 537 20.85 -11.11 9.50
CA TRP A 537 21.89 -11.30 8.47
C TRP A 537 23.31 -11.17 9.03
N LEU A 538 23.53 -10.16 9.87
CA LEU A 538 24.82 -9.89 10.50
C LEU A 538 25.18 -10.90 11.60
N SER A 539 24.19 -11.58 12.18
CA SER A 539 24.40 -12.62 13.21
C SER A 539 24.60 -14.01 12.61
N ALA A 540 24.27 -14.20 11.34
CA ALA A 540 24.40 -15.48 10.66
C ALA A 540 25.86 -15.81 10.33
N ASP A 541 26.15 -17.10 10.27
CA ASP A 541 27.42 -17.62 9.76
C ASP A 541 27.52 -17.32 8.27
N GLU A 542 28.74 -17.11 7.76
CA GLU A 542 29.00 -16.71 6.37
C GLU A 542 28.44 -17.69 5.32
N THR A 543 28.23 -18.95 5.72
CA THR A 543 27.67 -20.03 4.90
C THR A 543 26.16 -20.22 5.05
N THR A 544 25.51 -19.39 5.87
CA THR A 544 24.06 -19.51 6.12
C THR A 544 23.30 -19.23 4.83
N ILE A 545 22.58 -20.24 4.38
CA ILE A 545 21.59 -20.12 3.33
C ILE A 545 20.32 -19.60 4.00
N PHE A 546 19.94 -18.36 3.70
CA PHE A 546 18.69 -17.81 4.17
C PHE A 546 17.54 -18.44 3.37
N ASP A 547 16.47 -18.81 4.07
CA ASP A 547 15.29 -19.42 3.44
C ASP A 547 14.79 -18.50 2.32
N ASN A 548 15.00 -18.94 1.08
CA ASN A 548 14.55 -18.26 -0.12
C ASN A 548 13.39 -19.06 -0.70
N ALA A 549 12.32 -18.41 -1.16
CA ALA A 549 11.21 -19.07 -1.87
C ALA A 549 11.67 -20.13 -2.89
N LEU A 550 12.75 -19.93 -3.63
CA LEU A 550 13.24 -20.96 -4.57
C LEU A 550 13.87 -22.18 -3.87
N ILE A 551 14.46 -21.98 -2.69
CA ILE A 551 15.06 -23.03 -1.87
C ILE A 551 13.97 -23.79 -1.12
N THR A 552 13.04 -23.06 -0.49
CA THR A 552 11.82 -23.62 0.09
C THR A 552 11.07 -24.43 -0.96
N MET A 553 10.91 -23.91 -2.19
CA MET A 553 10.30 -24.62 -3.31
C MET A 553 10.96 -25.98 -3.55
N GLU A 554 12.29 -26.02 -3.69
CA GLU A 554 13.01 -27.27 -3.88
C GLU A 554 12.74 -28.22 -2.72
N HIS A 555 12.88 -27.76 -1.48
CA HIS A 555 12.73 -28.59 -0.29
C HIS A 555 11.31 -29.14 -0.09
N LEU A 556 10.27 -28.41 -0.51
CA LEU A 556 8.91 -28.94 -0.52
C LEU A 556 8.80 -30.22 -1.37
N TYR A 557 9.49 -30.29 -2.52
CA TYR A 557 9.55 -31.51 -3.33
C TYR A 557 10.51 -32.59 -2.80
N LYS A 558 11.43 -32.25 -1.88
CA LYS A 558 12.35 -33.23 -1.27
C LYS A 558 11.77 -33.89 -0.02
N THR A 559 11.10 -33.11 0.83
CA THR A 559 10.68 -33.53 2.18
C THR A 559 9.31 -32.99 2.61
N GLY A 560 8.63 -32.18 1.77
CA GLY A 560 7.39 -31.50 2.13
C GLY A 560 6.20 -32.43 2.38
N THR A 561 5.45 -32.19 3.46
CA THR A 561 4.21 -32.91 3.81
C THR A 561 3.14 -31.89 4.17
N VAL A 562 1.99 -31.97 3.51
CA VAL A 562 0.78 -31.21 3.84
C VAL A 562 0.06 -31.89 4.99
N GLN A 563 -0.26 -31.14 6.03
CA GLN A 563 -1.09 -31.58 7.15
C GLN A 563 -2.35 -30.71 7.20
N ILE A 564 -3.53 -31.32 7.10
CA ILE A 564 -4.83 -30.64 7.19
C ILE A 564 -5.54 -31.10 8.45
N HIS A 565 -5.93 -30.15 9.31
CA HIS A 565 -6.62 -30.42 10.57
C HIS A 565 -8.04 -29.85 10.53
N LEU A 566 -9.04 -30.74 10.60
CA LEU A 566 -10.45 -30.38 10.71
C LEU A 566 -10.85 -30.29 12.18
N ARG A 567 -11.31 -29.13 12.66
CA ARG A 567 -11.55 -28.86 14.10
C ARG A 567 -12.86 -28.13 14.41
N ASN A 568 -13.74 -27.94 13.43
CA ASN A 568 -14.97 -27.16 13.62
C ASN A 568 -15.91 -27.80 14.65
N LEU A 569 -15.89 -29.14 14.83
CA LEU A 569 -16.72 -29.82 15.83
C LEU A 569 -16.45 -29.35 17.27
N ILE A 570 -15.20 -28.94 17.58
CA ILE A 570 -14.80 -28.43 18.90
C ILE A 570 -14.76 -26.90 18.94
N ASN A 571 -15.48 -26.22 18.03
CA ASN A 571 -15.50 -24.77 17.87
C ASN A 571 -14.12 -24.13 17.68
N LYS A 572 -13.16 -24.86 17.11
CA LYS A 572 -11.86 -24.33 16.71
C LYS A 572 -11.79 -24.22 15.19
N GLN A 573 -11.05 -23.23 14.71
CA GLN A 573 -10.83 -23.05 13.29
C GLN A 573 -9.98 -24.21 12.73
N SER A 574 -10.52 -24.89 11.73
CA SER A 574 -9.76 -25.82 10.88
C SER A 574 -8.62 -25.07 10.17
N TYR A 575 -7.49 -25.71 9.93
CA TYR A 575 -6.33 -25.10 9.25
C TYR A 575 -5.52 -26.17 8.51
N PHE A 576 -4.60 -25.73 7.66
CA PHE A 576 -3.57 -26.61 7.11
C PHE A 576 -2.19 -25.96 7.20
N GLU A 577 -1.17 -26.79 7.25
CA GLU A 577 0.24 -26.40 7.27
C GLU A 577 1.06 -27.34 6.36
N ILE A 578 2.23 -26.86 5.93
CA ILE A 578 3.18 -27.68 5.16
C ILE A 578 4.48 -27.79 5.95
N VAL A 579 4.87 -29.02 6.27
CA VAL A 579 6.08 -29.32 7.04
C VAL A 579 7.15 -29.84 6.09
N TYR A 580 8.37 -29.30 6.16
CA TYR A 580 9.52 -29.76 5.38
C TYR A 580 10.80 -29.75 6.21
N SER A 581 11.83 -30.46 5.75
CA SER A 581 13.11 -30.57 6.46
C SER A 581 14.31 -30.24 5.55
N ILE A 582 15.30 -29.54 6.13
CA ILE A 582 16.59 -29.21 5.52
C ILE A 582 17.71 -29.91 6.31
N ALA A 583 18.61 -30.60 5.61
CA ALA A 583 19.80 -31.20 6.22
C ALA A 583 20.81 -30.11 6.60
N LYS A 584 21.25 -30.11 7.86
CA LYS A 584 22.32 -29.23 8.34
C LYS A 584 23.67 -29.81 7.93
N ILE A 585 24.41 -29.10 7.08
CA ILE A 585 25.79 -29.48 6.76
C ILE A 585 26.69 -28.93 7.86
N SER A 586 26.97 -29.72 8.89
CA SER A 586 28.04 -29.41 9.84
C SER A 586 29.36 -29.94 9.30
N ILE A 587 30.21 -29.06 8.77
CA ILE A 587 31.59 -29.43 8.44
C ILE A 587 32.39 -29.37 9.74
N GLN A 588 32.57 -30.50 10.41
CA GLN A 588 33.64 -30.62 11.40
C GLN A 588 34.95 -30.89 10.64
N ILE A 589 35.80 -29.88 10.58
CA ILE A 589 37.20 -30.05 10.17
C ILE A 589 37.91 -30.65 11.38
N ASN A 590 38.02 -31.97 11.43
CA ASN A 590 38.94 -32.62 12.36
C ASN A 590 40.35 -32.52 11.77
N GLU A 591 41.14 -31.60 12.30
CA GLU A 591 42.60 -31.64 12.16
C GLU A 591 43.13 -32.79 13.02
N SER A 592 43.16 -34.00 12.45
CA SER A 592 44.04 -35.06 12.93
C SER A 592 44.40 -35.97 11.78
N ASP A 593 45.68 -35.91 11.41
CA ASP A 593 46.34 -36.80 10.46
C ASP A 593 46.16 -38.28 10.82
N SER A 594 46.26 -39.11 9.78
CA SER A 594 46.33 -40.59 9.77
C SER A 594 45.06 -41.35 10.15
N ASP A 595 44.21 -41.62 9.15
CA ASP A 595 43.94 -42.99 8.64
C ASP A 595 42.75 -42.95 7.68
N GLU A 596 42.97 -43.41 6.45
CA GLU A 596 42.15 -43.07 5.27
C GLU A 596 40.90 -43.93 5.03
N ASP A 597 40.58 -44.94 5.86
CA ASP A 597 39.65 -45.99 5.42
C ASP A 597 38.41 -46.28 6.30
N ASN A 598 38.06 -45.45 7.28
CA ASN A 598 36.77 -45.60 7.99
C ASN A 598 36.15 -44.25 8.37
N ARG A 599 35.49 -43.58 7.42
CA ARG A 599 34.53 -42.50 7.73
C ARG A 599 33.13 -43.09 7.84
N GLU A 600 32.75 -43.51 9.04
CA GLU A 600 31.33 -43.63 9.38
C GLU A 600 30.70 -42.23 9.36
N ILE A 601 29.74 -42.03 8.45
CA ILE A 601 28.91 -40.82 8.38
C ILE A 601 28.01 -40.80 9.63
N GLN A 602 28.42 -40.07 10.67
CA GLN A 602 27.60 -39.87 11.86
C GLN A 602 26.59 -38.72 11.63
N GLN A 603 25.30 -39.07 11.82
CA GLN A 603 24.10 -38.25 12.00
C GLN A 603 24.04 -36.85 11.34
N GLN A 604 23.27 -36.77 10.24
CA GLN A 604 22.77 -35.50 9.70
C GLN A 604 21.66 -34.95 10.61
N ASP A 605 21.94 -33.89 11.37
CA ASP A 605 20.89 -33.09 12.01
C ASP A 605 19.98 -32.47 10.93
N THR A 606 18.68 -32.70 11.02
CA THR A 606 17.69 -32.12 10.09
C THR A 606 16.88 -31.06 10.82
N MET A 607 16.87 -29.83 10.29
CA MET A 607 15.99 -28.76 10.76
C MET A 607 14.63 -28.91 10.10
N THR A 608 13.56 -28.92 10.89
CA THR A 608 12.18 -29.00 10.40
C THR A 608 11.54 -27.63 10.43
N PHE A 609 10.88 -27.26 9.34
CA PHE A 609 10.20 -25.99 9.12
C PHE A 609 8.71 -26.25 8.88
N THR A 610 7.87 -25.34 9.34
CA THR A 610 6.42 -25.41 9.17
C THR A 610 5.93 -24.12 8.54
N LEU A 611 5.29 -24.22 7.37
CA LEU A 611 4.64 -23.09 6.70
C LEU A 611 3.16 -23.06 7.10
N SER A 612 2.75 -22.00 7.77
CA SER A 612 1.33 -21.73 8.02
C SER A 612 0.61 -21.29 6.75
N MET A 613 -0.73 -21.22 6.76
CA MET A 613 -1.49 -20.69 5.61
C MET A 613 -1.02 -19.29 5.18
N ALA A 614 -0.68 -18.41 6.12
CA ALA A 614 -0.19 -17.07 5.83
C ALA A 614 1.20 -17.11 5.17
N ASP A 615 2.08 -18.01 5.62
CA ASP A 615 3.41 -18.21 5.05
C ASP A 615 3.33 -18.82 3.66
N ILE A 616 2.35 -19.71 3.41
CA ILE A 616 2.09 -20.29 2.09
C ILE A 616 1.58 -19.23 1.12
N ASP A 617 0.70 -18.33 1.56
CA ASP A 617 0.24 -17.18 0.76
C ASP A 617 1.37 -16.21 0.43
N ASP A 618 2.27 -15.95 1.39
CA ASP A 618 3.47 -15.15 1.13
C ASP A 618 4.43 -15.87 0.18
N HIS A 619 4.67 -17.16 0.37
CA HIS A 619 5.50 -18.00 -0.48
C HIS A 619 4.99 -18.05 -1.93
N LYS A 620 3.68 -18.24 -2.15
CA LYS A 620 3.06 -18.17 -3.49
C LYS A 620 3.27 -16.81 -4.14
N ARG A 621 3.15 -15.72 -3.38
CA ARG A 621 3.41 -14.35 -3.89
C ARG A 621 4.87 -14.22 -4.32
N GLN A 622 5.80 -14.61 -3.46
CA GLN A 622 7.24 -14.61 -3.75
C GLN A 622 7.55 -15.43 -5.02
N LEU A 623 7.02 -16.65 -5.17
CA LEU A 623 7.19 -17.47 -6.36
C LEU A 623 6.56 -16.85 -7.62
N THR A 624 5.40 -16.21 -7.51
CA THR A 624 4.76 -15.54 -8.64
C THR A 624 5.65 -14.41 -9.19
N PHE A 625 6.31 -13.65 -8.31
CA PHE A 625 7.29 -12.64 -8.72
C PHE A 625 8.54 -13.28 -9.34
N CYS A 626 9.07 -14.36 -8.75
CA CYS A 626 10.21 -15.08 -9.33
C CYS A 626 9.93 -15.59 -10.77
N ASN A 627 8.67 -15.92 -11.10
CA ASN A 627 8.30 -16.39 -12.45
C ASN A 627 8.52 -15.34 -13.55
N VAL A 628 8.39 -14.06 -13.22
CA VAL A 628 8.52 -12.95 -14.18
C VAL A 628 10.00 -12.72 -14.54
N ASP A 629 10.91 -12.97 -13.61
CA ASP A 629 12.33 -12.61 -13.71
C ASP A 629 13.28 -13.80 -13.93
N LEU A 630 12.76 -15.04 -13.99
CA LEU A 630 13.57 -16.22 -14.29
C LEU A 630 14.14 -16.13 -15.72
N LYS A 631 15.47 -16.05 -15.80
CA LYS A 631 16.22 -16.09 -17.05
C LYS A 631 15.96 -17.39 -17.81
N GLN A 632 16.05 -17.33 -19.15
CA GLN A 632 15.83 -18.48 -20.06
C GLN A 632 16.80 -19.66 -19.84
N ASP A 633 17.85 -19.49 -19.05
CA ASP A 633 18.86 -20.50 -18.73
C ASP A 633 18.53 -21.34 -17.47
N MET A 634 17.43 -21.07 -16.76
CA MET A 634 17.01 -21.82 -15.55
C MET A 634 15.71 -22.63 -15.77
N ASN A 635 15.66 -23.45 -16.82
CA ASN A 635 14.49 -24.25 -17.19
C ASN A 635 13.98 -25.17 -16.06
N GLU A 636 14.88 -25.83 -15.33
CA GLU A 636 14.52 -26.72 -14.22
C GLU A 636 13.73 -26.00 -13.10
N LYS A 637 14.15 -24.78 -12.76
CA LYS A 637 13.51 -23.95 -11.73
C LYS A 637 12.18 -23.41 -12.22
N LYS A 638 12.08 -23.10 -13.51
CA LYS A 638 10.82 -22.69 -14.13
C LYS A 638 9.78 -23.81 -14.10
N ILE A 639 10.17 -25.04 -14.43
CA ILE A 639 9.30 -26.23 -14.36
C ILE A 639 8.82 -26.45 -12.92
N LEU A 640 9.74 -26.42 -11.94
CA LEU A 640 9.40 -26.56 -10.52
C LEU A 640 8.43 -25.48 -10.05
N LEU A 641 8.64 -24.23 -10.47
CA LEU A 641 7.84 -23.07 -10.05
C LEU A 641 6.43 -23.12 -10.63
N GLU A 642 6.28 -23.30 -11.94
CA GLU A 642 4.98 -23.33 -12.61
C GLU A 642 4.08 -24.44 -12.02
N GLU A 643 4.66 -25.62 -11.80
CA GLU A 643 3.92 -26.73 -11.22
C GLU A 643 3.69 -26.58 -9.71
N GLN A 644 4.61 -25.97 -8.97
CA GLN A 644 4.39 -25.75 -7.53
C GLN A 644 3.24 -24.78 -7.27
N LEU A 645 3.11 -23.71 -8.07
CA LEU A 645 1.97 -22.82 -7.98
C LEU A 645 0.65 -23.56 -8.25
N LYS A 646 0.62 -24.48 -9.23
CA LYS A 646 -0.56 -25.33 -9.48
C LYS A 646 -0.83 -26.27 -8.30
N LEU A 647 0.19 -26.92 -7.77
CA LEU A 647 0.07 -27.84 -6.65
C LEU A 647 -0.48 -27.15 -5.39
N LEU A 648 0.08 -25.99 -5.02
CA LEU A 648 -0.37 -25.22 -3.86
C LEU A 648 -1.84 -24.78 -4.01
N ASN A 649 -2.24 -24.35 -5.21
CA ASN A 649 -3.64 -24.02 -5.51
C ASN A 649 -4.58 -25.23 -5.36
N ILE A 650 -4.13 -26.44 -5.75
CA ILE A 650 -4.95 -27.66 -5.58
C ILE A 650 -5.03 -28.06 -4.11
N ILE A 651 -3.94 -27.93 -3.34
CA ILE A 651 -3.93 -28.18 -1.89
C ILE A 651 -4.96 -27.28 -1.19
N GLU A 652 -5.02 -26.00 -1.56
CA GLU A 652 -6.03 -25.07 -1.04
C GLU A 652 -7.45 -25.50 -1.40
N LYS A 653 -7.68 -25.91 -2.65
CA LYS A 653 -8.98 -26.45 -3.08
C LYS A 653 -9.37 -27.68 -2.26
N ILE A 654 -8.44 -28.59 -1.98
CA ILE A 654 -8.66 -29.77 -1.11
C ILE A 654 -9.05 -29.31 0.30
N TYR A 655 -8.32 -28.36 0.87
CA TYR A 655 -8.64 -27.82 2.17
C TYR A 655 -10.05 -27.20 2.22
N PHE A 656 -10.42 -26.39 1.23
CA PHE A 656 -11.74 -25.76 1.17
C PHE A 656 -12.88 -26.76 0.98
N ILE A 657 -12.71 -27.81 0.14
CA ILE A 657 -13.75 -28.84 -0.01
C ILE A 657 -13.89 -29.70 1.24
N LEU A 658 -12.80 -29.98 1.95
CA LEU A 658 -12.84 -30.66 3.25
C LEU A 658 -13.57 -29.84 4.31
N ILE A 659 -13.38 -28.51 4.34
CA ILE A 659 -14.19 -27.62 5.20
C ILE A 659 -15.67 -27.67 4.81
N LYS A 660 -15.98 -27.69 3.51
CA LYS A 660 -17.38 -27.79 3.07
C LYS A 660 -18.01 -29.10 3.52
N LEU A 661 -17.31 -30.23 3.41
CA LEU A 661 -17.72 -31.54 3.93
C LEU A 661 -17.88 -31.52 5.46
N GLU A 662 -16.99 -30.85 6.17
CA GLU A 662 -17.07 -30.69 7.62
C GLU A 662 -18.32 -29.88 8.02
N LYS A 663 -18.55 -28.73 7.37
CA LYS A 663 -19.69 -27.84 7.63
C LYS A 663 -21.03 -28.40 7.16
N SER A 664 -21.04 -29.25 6.13
CA SER A 664 -22.24 -29.96 5.68
C SER A 664 -22.66 -31.07 6.64
N GLY A 665 -21.87 -31.33 7.69
CA GLY A 665 -22.18 -32.34 8.69
C GLY A 665 -21.86 -33.76 8.22
N HIS A 666 -20.93 -33.92 7.27
CA HIS A 666 -20.56 -35.26 6.82
C HIS A 666 -19.81 -35.99 7.95
N PRO A 667 -20.28 -37.18 8.42
CA PRO A 667 -19.73 -37.85 9.61
C PRO A 667 -18.27 -38.29 9.44
N ASN A 668 -17.92 -38.76 8.24
CA ASN A 668 -16.56 -39.19 7.91
C ASN A 668 -15.52 -38.06 7.80
N PHE A 669 -15.87 -36.80 7.98
CA PHE A 669 -14.94 -35.66 7.83
C PHE A 669 -14.87 -34.79 9.09
N GLN A 670 -15.32 -35.29 10.25
CA GLN A 670 -15.27 -34.57 11.52
C GLN A 670 -14.02 -34.91 12.32
N LEU A 671 -13.33 -33.90 12.85
CA LEU A 671 -12.11 -34.05 13.68
C LEU A 671 -11.00 -34.90 13.04
N LYS A 672 -10.92 -34.92 11.71
CA LYS A 672 -9.92 -35.69 10.98
C LYS A 672 -8.67 -34.89 10.67
N GLU A 673 -7.56 -35.61 10.65
CA GLU A 673 -6.27 -35.13 10.19
C GLU A 673 -5.91 -35.84 8.89
N TYR A 674 -5.52 -35.08 7.87
CA TYR A 674 -5.09 -35.61 6.59
C TYR A 674 -3.64 -35.24 6.34
N ASN A 675 -2.81 -36.25 6.11
CA ASN A 675 -1.40 -36.08 5.80
C ASN A 675 -1.15 -36.50 4.35
N TYR A 676 -0.69 -35.56 3.53
CA TYR A 676 -0.33 -35.80 2.14
C TYR A 676 1.13 -35.44 1.91
N GLU A 677 1.90 -36.38 1.39
CA GLU A 677 3.28 -36.10 1.02
C GLU A 677 3.31 -35.31 -0.29
N ILE A 678 4.15 -34.29 -0.36
CA ILE A 678 4.50 -33.58 -1.59
C ILE A 678 5.67 -34.30 -2.26
N TYR A 679 6.67 -34.68 -1.47
CA TYR A 679 7.86 -35.38 -1.96
C TYR A 679 7.55 -36.77 -2.52
N ASP A 680 8.42 -37.24 -3.41
CA ASP A 680 8.37 -38.60 -3.93
C ASP A 680 9.11 -39.57 -2.99
N ARG A 681 8.40 -40.59 -2.48
CA ARG A 681 8.96 -41.65 -1.63
C ARG A 681 10.08 -42.44 -2.31
N THR A 682 10.12 -42.47 -3.65
CA THR A 682 11.17 -43.16 -4.40
C THR A 682 12.42 -42.31 -4.61
N GLY A 683 12.39 -41.03 -4.20
CA GLY A 683 13.52 -40.10 -4.30
C GLY A 683 13.88 -39.73 -5.74
N ARG A 684 12.99 -39.98 -6.70
CA ARG A 684 13.25 -39.83 -8.13
C ARG A 684 13.43 -38.38 -8.53
N VAL A 685 12.65 -37.47 -7.94
CA VAL A 685 12.82 -36.01 -8.12
C VAL A 685 14.21 -35.57 -7.70
N ASN A 686 14.71 -36.04 -6.54
CA ASN A 686 16.07 -35.74 -6.08
C ASN A 686 17.15 -36.27 -7.04
N LYS A 687 16.95 -37.49 -7.55
CA LYS A 687 17.86 -38.10 -8.52
C LYS A 687 17.88 -37.33 -9.84
N ILE A 688 16.72 -36.92 -10.36
CA ILE A 688 16.61 -36.13 -11.59
C ILE A 688 17.24 -34.75 -11.41
N LEU A 689 16.96 -34.05 -10.30
CA LEU A 689 17.59 -32.76 -9.99
C LEU A 689 19.12 -32.86 -9.84
N SER A 690 19.63 -33.96 -9.28
CA SER A 690 21.08 -34.20 -9.21
C SER A 690 21.70 -34.48 -10.59
N ASN A 691 20.97 -35.14 -11.49
CA ASN A 691 21.41 -35.44 -12.85
C ASN A 691 21.37 -34.21 -13.76
N LEU A 692 20.38 -33.33 -13.59
CA LEU A 692 20.27 -32.05 -14.31
C LEU A 692 21.42 -31.11 -13.99
N ARG A 693 21.83 -31.03 -12.72
CA ARG A 693 23.05 -30.31 -12.30
C ARG A 693 24.33 -30.86 -12.93
N ASN A 694 24.30 -32.10 -13.45
CA ASN A 694 25.40 -32.76 -14.14
C ASN A 694 25.26 -32.75 -15.69
N ASN A 695 24.36 -31.93 -16.25
CA ASN A 695 24.14 -31.72 -17.70
C ASN A 695 23.74 -32.98 -18.51
N VAL A 696 22.84 -33.81 -17.98
CA VAL A 696 22.25 -34.93 -18.74
C VAL A 696 21.02 -34.47 -19.53
N VAL A 697 21.00 -34.72 -20.85
CA VAL A 697 20.12 -34.08 -21.86
C VAL A 697 18.62 -34.43 -21.74
N ASP A 698 18.24 -35.52 -21.06
CA ASP A 698 16.82 -35.95 -20.94
C ASP A 698 16.15 -35.58 -19.59
N GLY A 699 16.86 -34.94 -18.66
CA GLY A 699 16.36 -34.74 -17.29
C GLY A 699 15.17 -33.78 -17.16
N GLU A 700 14.99 -32.83 -18.09
CA GLU A 700 13.95 -31.78 -17.97
C GLU A 700 12.54 -32.34 -18.23
N GLN A 701 12.40 -33.20 -19.24
CA GLN A 701 11.11 -33.84 -19.54
C GLN A 701 10.73 -34.86 -18.47
N GLU A 702 11.71 -35.62 -17.96
CA GLU A 702 11.50 -36.53 -16.83
C GLU A 702 11.06 -35.78 -15.57
N LEU A 703 11.70 -34.64 -15.26
CA LEU A 703 11.34 -33.80 -14.11
C LEU A 703 9.90 -33.28 -14.25
N LYS A 704 9.56 -32.76 -15.43
CA LYS A 704 8.23 -32.21 -15.72
C LYS A 704 7.15 -33.29 -15.55
N GLN A 705 7.36 -34.47 -16.13
CA GLN A 705 6.42 -35.58 -16.06
C GLN A 705 6.18 -36.02 -14.61
N GLU A 706 7.25 -36.17 -13.83
CA GLU A 706 7.17 -36.62 -12.43
C GLU A 706 6.41 -35.62 -11.55
N ILE A 707 6.66 -34.31 -11.72
CA ILE A 707 5.95 -33.27 -10.98
C ILE A 707 4.49 -33.17 -11.43
N GLU A 708 4.21 -33.22 -12.73
CA GLU A 708 2.83 -33.21 -13.25
C GLU A 708 2.01 -34.38 -12.71
N ASP A 709 2.61 -35.57 -12.60
CA ASP A 709 1.93 -36.75 -12.05
C ASP A 709 1.64 -36.56 -10.54
N ARG A 710 2.47 -35.81 -9.82
CA ARG A 710 2.18 -35.40 -8.44
C ARG A 710 1.01 -34.42 -8.36
N THR A 711 1.00 -33.40 -9.22
CA THR A 711 -0.13 -32.46 -9.35
C THR A 711 -1.42 -33.22 -9.67
N LYS A 712 -1.38 -34.20 -10.58
CA LYS A 712 -2.53 -35.08 -10.92
C LYS A 712 -3.00 -35.93 -9.75
N TYR A 713 -2.09 -36.44 -8.92
CA TYR A 713 -2.46 -37.20 -7.72
C TYR A 713 -3.30 -36.36 -6.75
N PHE A 714 -2.89 -35.12 -6.47
CA PHE A 714 -3.67 -34.19 -5.65
C PHE A 714 -4.99 -33.80 -6.33
N GLN A 715 -4.99 -33.56 -7.65
CA GLN A 715 -6.21 -33.27 -8.40
C GLN A 715 -7.22 -34.42 -8.31
N ALA A 716 -6.79 -35.67 -8.38
CA ALA A 716 -7.66 -36.83 -8.23
C ALA A 716 -8.26 -36.93 -6.81
N LYS A 717 -7.50 -36.55 -5.77
CA LYS A 717 -8.03 -36.44 -4.39
C LYS A 717 -9.08 -35.35 -4.27
N PHE A 718 -8.82 -34.17 -4.86
CA PHE A 718 -9.78 -33.08 -4.90
C PHE A 718 -11.10 -33.50 -5.55
N THR A 719 -11.04 -34.06 -6.76
CA THR A 719 -12.23 -34.51 -7.50
C THR A 719 -13.01 -35.58 -6.74
N LYS A 720 -12.32 -36.49 -6.03
CA LYS A 720 -13.00 -37.46 -5.16
C LYS A 720 -13.81 -36.76 -4.06
N PHE A 721 -13.23 -35.79 -3.35
CA PHE A 721 -13.93 -35.08 -2.28
C PHE A 721 -15.06 -34.19 -2.79
N GLU A 722 -14.93 -33.64 -4.00
CA GLU A 722 -15.98 -32.89 -4.66
C GLU A 722 -17.20 -33.78 -4.94
N VAL A 723 -16.97 -34.98 -5.49
CA VAL A 723 -18.03 -35.99 -5.70
C VAL A 723 -18.64 -36.44 -4.37
N ASP A 724 -17.83 -36.72 -3.34
CA ASP A 724 -18.33 -37.09 -2.01
C ASP A 724 -19.22 -35.99 -1.41
N TYR A 725 -18.88 -34.71 -1.64
CA TYR A 725 -19.66 -33.56 -1.18
C TYR A 725 -21.00 -33.42 -1.91
N GLU A 726 -20.99 -33.56 -3.24
CA GLU A 726 -22.21 -33.47 -4.06
C GLU A 726 -23.19 -34.60 -3.72
N ILE A 727 -22.70 -35.84 -3.57
CA ILE A 727 -23.52 -36.98 -3.17
C ILE A 727 -24.12 -36.72 -1.78
N TRP A 728 -23.29 -36.36 -0.79
CA TRP A 728 -23.76 -36.13 0.57
C TRP A 728 -24.83 -35.04 0.67
N THR A 729 -24.61 -33.90 0.01
CA THR A 729 -25.56 -32.79 0.05
C THR A 729 -26.88 -33.12 -0.64
N THR A 730 -26.81 -33.84 -1.77
CA THR A 730 -28.00 -34.30 -2.48
C THR A 730 -28.81 -35.29 -1.64
N ASP A 731 -28.16 -36.30 -1.07
CA ASP A 731 -28.81 -37.33 -0.24
C ASP A 731 -29.41 -36.74 1.04
N LEU A 732 -28.72 -35.79 1.67
CA LEU A 732 -29.20 -35.10 2.87
C LEU A 732 -30.45 -34.26 2.58
N GLU A 733 -30.46 -33.51 1.47
CA GLU A 733 -31.61 -32.71 1.08
C GLU A 733 -32.79 -33.58 0.62
N GLU A 734 -32.53 -34.67 -0.09
CA GLU A 734 -33.58 -35.64 -0.41
C GLU A 734 -34.18 -36.24 0.87
N SER A 735 -33.35 -36.56 1.86
CA SER A 735 -33.79 -37.06 3.17
C SER A 735 -34.63 -36.02 3.93
N ARG A 736 -34.25 -34.74 3.87
CA ARG A 736 -35.05 -33.62 4.43
C ARG A 736 -36.38 -33.42 3.72
N CYS A 737 -36.42 -33.65 2.41
CA CYS A 737 -37.67 -33.62 1.66
C CYS A 737 -38.61 -34.77 2.05
N ARG A 738 -38.05 -35.96 2.30
CA ARG A 738 -38.82 -37.15 2.71
C ARG A 738 -39.28 -37.10 4.17
N SER A 739 -38.51 -36.48 5.07
CA SER A 739 -38.83 -36.37 6.50
C SER A 739 -38.90 -34.90 6.94
N PRO A 740 -40.10 -34.30 7.06
CA PRO A 740 -40.28 -32.90 7.47
C PRO A 740 -39.67 -32.57 8.83
N LEU A 741 -39.54 -33.54 9.73
CA LEU A 741 -38.89 -33.36 11.04
C LEU A 741 -37.39 -33.09 10.90
N LEU A 742 -36.71 -33.64 9.89
CA LEU A 742 -35.29 -33.36 9.63
C LEU A 742 -35.03 -31.91 9.22
N LYS A 743 -36.06 -31.19 8.74
CA LYS A 743 -35.96 -29.74 8.44
C LYS A 743 -35.85 -28.89 9.71
N LEU A 744 -36.19 -29.43 10.87
CA LEU A 744 -36.05 -28.73 12.16
C LEU A 744 -34.61 -28.75 12.68
N PHE A 745 -33.74 -29.57 12.10
CA PHE A 745 -32.36 -29.77 12.57
C PHE A 745 -31.35 -29.21 11.56
N SER A 746 -30.37 -28.45 12.08
CA SER A 746 -29.20 -28.01 11.32
C SER A 746 -28.34 -29.20 10.88
N ASN A 747 -27.51 -29.00 9.85
CA ASN A 747 -26.54 -30.03 9.40
C ASN A 747 -25.67 -30.55 10.56
N HIS A 748 -25.29 -29.65 11.47
CA HIS A 748 -24.51 -29.97 12.66
C HIS A 748 -25.28 -30.85 13.65
N GLN A 749 -26.56 -30.57 13.89
CA GLN A 749 -27.41 -31.40 14.76
C GLN A 749 -27.66 -32.78 14.14
N ILE A 750 -27.95 -32.84 12.84
CA ILE A 750 -28.12 -34.10 12.10
C ILE A 750 -26.84 -34.93 12.14
N MET A 751 -25.68 -34.30 11.96
CA MET A 751 -24.38 -34.95 12.05
C MET A 751 -24.11 -35.51 13.45
N ILE A 752 -24.36 -34.74 14.52
CA ILE A 752 -24.22 -35.24 15.91
C ILE A 752 -25.12 -36.46 16.11
N MET A 753 -26.37 -36.39 15.65
CA MET A 753 -27.27 -37.55 15.67
C MET A 753 -26.66 -38.73 14.90
N PHE A 754 -26.15 -38.52 13.69
CA PHE A 754 -25.55 -39.58 12.88
C PHE A 754 -24.33 -40.21 13.55
N ILE A 755 -23.43 -39.41 14.14
CA ILE A 755 -22.27 -39.89 14.88
C ILE A 755 -22.73 -40.71 16.09
N LEU A 756 -23.64 -40.18 16.91
CA LEU A 756 -24.17 -40.88 18.07
C LEU A 756 -24.84 -42.22 17.70
N LEU A 757 -25.51 -42.27 16.54
CA LEU A 757 -26.20 -43.46 16.02
C LEU A 757 -25.28 -44.47 15.31
N THR A 758 -24.09 -44.07 14.85
CA THR A 758 -23.14 -44.94 14.13
C THR A 758 -21.92 -45.35 14.97
N THR A 759 -21.73 -44.74 16.13
CA THR A 759 -20.69 -45.13 17.09
C THR A 759 -21.17 -46.37 17.85
N SER A 760 -20.46 -47.50 17.74
CA SER A 760 -20.85 -48.73 18.43
C SER A 760 -20.69 -48.58 19.94
N THR A 761 -21.80 -48.41 20.66
CA THR A 761 -21.86 -48.54 22.12
C THR A 761 -22.67 -49.76 22.53
N ILE A 762 -22.40 -50.29 23.72
CA ILE A 762 -23.02 -51.52 24.27
C ILE A 762 -24.55 -51.35 24.47
N GLU A 763 -25.06 -50.12 24.53
CA GLU A 763 -26.49 -49.78 24.65
C GLU A 763 -27.15 -49.50 23.30
N ASN A 764 -27.21 -50.51 22.44
CA ASN A 764 -27.76 -50.42 21.08
C ASN A 764 -29.31 -50.51 21.03
N GLU A 765 -29.97 -50.79 22.17
CA GLU A 765 -31.42 -51.03 22.22
C GLU A 765 -32.23 -49.73 22.23
N VAL A 766 -31.73 -48.71 22.95
CA VAL A 766 -32.37 -47.39 23.07
C VAL A 766 -32.29 -46.62 21.75
N GLN A 767 -31.11 -46.63 21.10
CA GLN A 767 -30.89 -46.00 19.80
C GLN A 767 -31.72 -46.66 18.69
N ARG A 768 -31.81 -48.00 18.69
CA ARG A 768 -32.65 -48.75 17.74
C ARG A 768 -34.15 -48.50 17.98
N LYS A 769 -34.62 -48.44 19.24
CA LYS A 769 -36.02 -48.12 19.58
C LYS A 769 -36.39 -46.68 19.21
N PHE A 770 -35.47 -45.73 19.36
CA PHE A 770 -35.67 -44.34 18.93
C PHE A 770 -35.83 -44.25 17.40
N LEU A 771 -34.96 -44.90 16.63
CA LEU A 771 -35.07 -44.97 15.17
C LEU A 771 -36.30 -45.75 14.71
N GLU A 772 -36.59 -46.92 15.29
CA GLU A 772 -37.81 -47.68 15.00
C GLU A 772 -39.07 -46.82 15.24
N LYS A 773 -39.10 -45.98 16.28
CA LYS A 773 -40.23 -45.07 16.56
C LYS A 773 -40.29 -43.85 15.63
N LEU A 774 -39.15 -43.25 15.29
CA LEU A 774 -39.07 -42.11 14.40
C LEU A 774 -39.41 -42.49 12.94
N PHE A 775 -39.07 -43.72 12.53
CA PHE A 775 -39.47 -44.32 11.24
C PHE A 775 -40.83 -45.07 11.31
N LEU A 776 -41.33 -45.46 12.48
CA LEU A 776 -42.73 -45.92 12.65
C LEU A 776 -43.75 -44.81 12.32
N LEU A 777 -43.36 -43.53 12.42
CA LEU A 777 -44.16 -42.40 11.93
C LEU A 777 -44.42 -42.48 10.41
N GLU A 778 -43.56 -43.15 9.65
CA GLU A 778 -43.71 -43.38 8.21
C GLU A 778 -44.86 -44.36 7.90
N ASN A 779 -45.19 -45.24 8.85
CA ASN A 779 -46.30 -46.20 8.77
C ASN A 779 -47.63 -45.66 9.36
N LEU A 780 -47.60 -44.49 10.00
CA LEU A 780 -48.79 -43.82 10.56
C LEU A 780 -49.48 -42.85 9.58
N LYS A 781 -49.17 -42.94 8.27
CA LYS A 781 -49.75 -42.11 7.19
C LYS A 781 -51.29 -42.03 7.19
N ASN A 782 -51.98 -42.98 7.83
CA ASN A 782 -53.44 -43.06 7.88
C ASN A 782 -54.08 -42.63 9.23
N HIS A 783 -53.31 -42.19 10.23
CA HIS A 783 -53.84 -41.81 11.55
C HIS A 783 -53.36 -40.43 12.01
N ILE A 784 -53.94 -39.38 11.41
CA ILE A 784 -53.71 -37.96 11.70
C ILE A 784 -53.83 -37.64 13.20
N GLU A 785 -54.79 -38.26 13.89
CA GLU A 785 -55.09 -38.01 15.31
C GLU A 785 -54.02 -38.57 16.26
N LYS A 786 -53.32 -39.66 15.89
CA LYS A 786 -52.18 -40.20 16.66
C LYS A 786 -50.93 -39.36 16.46
N GLN A 787 -50.66 -38.88 15.25
CA GLN A 787 -49.55 -37.98 14.97
C GLN A 787 -49.72 -36.64 15.72
N TYR A 788 -50.91 -36.05 15.69
CA TYR A 788 -51.28 -34.84 16.45
C TYR A 788 -50.97 -34.99 17.95
N ASN A 789 -51.43 -36.08 18.57
CA ASN A 789 -51.21 -36.32 20.00
C ASN A 789 -49.72 -36.50 20.36
N ILE A 790 -48.93 -37.18 19.50
CA ILE A 790 -47.50 -37.41 19.72
C ILE A 790 -46.70 -36.09 19.59
N THR A 791 -47.00 -35.27 18.57
CA THR A 791 -46.36 -33.97 18.41
C THR A 791 -46.64 -33.03 19.58
N ILE A 792 -47.89 -33.00 20.08
CA ILE A 792 -48.28 -32.25 21.28
C ILE A 792 -47.52 -32.73 22.52
N LEU A 793 -47.35 -34.05 22.69
CA LEU A 793 -46.58 -34.64 23.79
C LEU A 793 -45.10 -34.26 23.74
N CYS A 794 -44.45 -34.36 22.57
CA CYS A 794 -43.06 -33.95 22.39
C CYS A 794 -42.86 -32.44 22.70
N LEU A 795 -43.80 -31.58 22.29
CA LEU A 795 -43.81 -30.15 22.60
C LEU A 795 -43.96 -29.87 24.10
N ILE A 796 -44.86 -30.57 24.80
CA ILE A 796 -45.05 -30.42 26.25
C ILE A 796 -43.75 -30.77 26.99
N HIS A 797 -43.13 -31.90 26.65
CA HIS A 797 -41.89 -32.34 27.30
C HIS A 797 -40.70 -31.40 27.01
N TYR A 798 -40.58 -30.90 25.78
CA TYR A 798 -39.57 -29.89 25.42
C TYR A 798 -39.74 -28.59 26.22
N LEU A 799 -40.98 -28.12 26.43
CA LEU A 799 -41.25 -26.91 27.21
C LEU A 799 -41.02 -27.11 28.72
N GLN A 800 -41.32 -28.31 29.24
CA GLN A 800 -41.05 -28.67 30.64
C GLN A 800 -39.54 -28.75 30.95
N SER A 801 -38.72 -29.24 30.01
CA SER A 801 -37.27 -29.33 30.19
C SER A 801 -36.56 -27.98 30.26
N LEU A 802 -37.18 -26.91 29.78
CA LEU A 802 -36.68 -25.53 29.92
C LEU A 802 -36.86 -24.98 31.35
N ARG A 803 -37.30 -25.81 32.33
CA ARG A 803 -37.50 -25.48 33.76
C ARG A 803 -38.39 -24.25 34.02
N ILE A 804 -39.42 -24.04 33.19
CA ILE A 804 -40.39 -22.95 33.35
C ILE A 804 -41.37 -23.31 34.47
N LYS A 805 -41.09 -22.86 35.71
CA LYS A 805 -41.84 -23.31 36.90
C LYS A 805 -43.23 -22.67 37.10
N ASN A 806 -43.60 -21.63 36.35
CA ASN A 806 -44.83 -20.85 36.60
C ASN A 806 -45.82 -20.77 35.42
N SER A 807 -45.71 -21.63 34.41
CA SER A 807 -46.64 -21.68 33.27
C SER A 807 -47.56 -22.90 33.32
N ASN A 808 -48.87 -22.70 33.09
CA ASN A 808 -49.84 -23.80 32.99
C ASN A 808 -49.62 -24.57 31.67
N LEU A 809 -48.72 -25.55 31.70
CA LEU A 809 -48.37 -26.48 30.62
C LEU A 809 -49.30 -27.70 30.55
N SER A 810 -50.52 -27.60 31.09
CA SER A 810 -51.51 -28.68 30.97
C SER A 810 -51.79 -28.98 29.50
N LYS A 811 -52.03 -30.26 29.20
CA LYS A 811 -52.31 -30.75 27.83
C LYS A 811 -53.43 -29.95 27.16
N GLU A 812 -54.47 -29.58 27.90
CA GLU A 812 -55.59 -28.75 27.42
C GLU A 812 -55.18 -27.33 27.03
N ASN A 813 -54.22 -26.72 27.73
CA ASN A 813 -53.77 -25.37 27.44
C ASN A 813 -52.87 -25.33 26.20
N ILE A 814 -52.04 -26.36 26.03
CA ILE A 814 -51.19 -26.54 24.85
C ILE A 814 -52.05 -26.90 23.62
N ILE A 815 -53.08 -27.74 23.79
CA ILE A 815 -54.09 -28.02 22.75
C ILE A 815 -54.82 -26.73 22.35
N LYS A 816 -55.32 -25.94 23.32
CA LYS A 816 -55.98 -24.65 23.03
C LYS A 816 -55.06 -23.67 22.28
N LEU A 817 -53.79 -23.61 22.65
CA LEU A 817 -52.79 -22.79 21.97
C LEU A 817 -52.48 -23.31 20.57
N TYR A 818 -52.36 -24.63 20.38
CA TYR A 818 -52.13 -25.25 19.07
C TYR A 818 -53.32 -25.04 18.12
N ASP A 819 -54.54 -25.25 18.62
CA ASP A 819 -55.79 -25.09 17.88
C ASP A 819 -56.06 -23.62 17.49
N LYS A 820 -55.61 -22.66 18.33
CA LYS A 820 -55.73 -21.21 18.06
C LYS A 820 -55.06 -20.79 16.75
N TYR A 821 -53.93 -21.40 16.38
CA TYR A 821 -53.20 -21.07 15.14
C TYR A 821 -53.60 -21.96 13.96
N LYS A 822 -54.52 -22.91 14.16
CA LYS A 822 -55.02 -23.83 13.12
C LYS A 822 -53.89 -24.41 12.26
N ILE A 823 -52.90 -25.01 12.92
CA ILE A 823 -51.77 -25.67 12.23
C ILE A 823 -52.32 -26.97 11.62
N GLU A 824 -52.77 -26.91 10.37
CA GLU A 824 -53.29 -28.08 9.66
C GLU A 824 -52.15 -28.92 9.10
N TYR A 825 -52.01 -30.16 9.57
CA TYR A 825 -51.02 -31.11 9.04
C TYR A 825 -51.57 -31.80 7.78
N HIS A 826 -51.57 -31.07 6.66
CA HIS A 826 -51.87 -31.67 5.36
C HIS A 826 -50.58 -31.87 4.55
N HIS A 827 -50.37 -33.12 4.07
CA HIS A 827 -49.42 -33.44 3.00
C HIS A 827 -49.89 -32.81 1.68
N SER A 828 -49.77 -31.49 1.60
CA SER A 828 -49.96 -30.73 0.38
C SER A 828 -48.64 -30.69 -0.38
N LYS A 829 -48.65 -31.06 -1.67
CA LYS A 829 -47.51 -30.80 -2.59
C LYS A 829 -47.36 -29.31 -2.94
N ASN A 830 -48.26 -28.46 -2.44
CA ASN A 830 -48.22 -27.02 -2.66
C ASN A 830 -47.29 -26.37 -1.62
N GLU A 831 -46.12 -25.91 -2.08
CA GLU A 831 -45.08 -25.28 -1.25
C GLU A 831 -45.61 -24.04 -0.51
N ASP A 832 -46.51 -23.27 -1.12
CA ASP A 832 -47.12 -22.09 -0.49
C ASP A 832 -47.95 -22.44 0.75
N LEU A 833 -48.63 -23.60 0.74
CA LEU A 833 -49.43 -24.07 1.88
C LEU A 833 -48.53 -24.61 3.02
N GLN A 834 -47.41 -25.26 2.66
CA GLN A 834 -46.41 -25.69 3.64
C GLN A 834 -45.72 -24.50 4.29
N LEU A 835 -45.38 -23.47 3.50
CA LEU A 835 -44.78 -22.23 3.98
C LEU A 835 -45.74 -21.46 4.91
N GLN A 836 -47.04 -21.40 4.57
CA GLN A 836 -48.06 -20.80 5.45
C GLN A 836 -48.22 -21.56 6.77
N ASN A 837 -48.14 -22.90 6.76
CA ASN A 837 -48.22 -23.70 7.98
C ASN A 837 -46.95 -23.59 8.85
N LEU A 838 -45.77 -23.49 8.22
CA LEU A 838 -44.51 -23.14 8.88
C LEU A 838 -44.56 -21.72 9.47
N GLN A 839 -45.11 -20.73 8.76
CA GLN A 839 -45.31 -19.38 9.28
C GLN A 839 -46.29 -19.34 10.46
N LYS A 840 -47.35 -20.14 10.44
CA LYS A 840 -48.28 -20.30 11.58
C LYS A 840 -47.61 -20.97 12.78
N LEU A 841 -46.78 -21.99 12.56
CA LEU A 841 -45.99 -22.64 13.61
C LEU A 841 -44.93 -21.70 14.18
N CYS A 842 -44.24 -20.93 13.31
CA CYS A 842 -43.32 -19.88 13.72
C CYS A 842 -44.04 -18.80 14.51
N SER A 843 -45.20 -18.32 14.06
CA SER A 843 -46.02 -17.33 14.80
C SER A 843 -46.53 -17.88 16.13
N PHE A 844 -46.84 -19.18 16.21
CA PHE A 844 -47.17 -19.87 17.46
C PHE A 844 -45.98 -19.86 18.42
N LEU A 845 -44.78 -20.22 17.94
CA LEU A 845 -43.55 -20.20 18.73
C LEU A 845 -43.19 -18.74 19.12
N GLU A 846 -43.30 -17.79 18.20
CA GLU A 846 -43.05 -16.37 18.43
C GLU A 846 -44.03 -15.77 19.43
N ASP A 847 -45.34 -16.06 19.37
CA ASP A 847 -46.30 -15.52 20.34
C ASP A 847 -46.13 -16.19 21.72
N LEU A 848 -45.64 -17.45 21.76
CA LEU A 848 -45.25 -18.16 22.98
C LEU A 848 -43.97 -17.56 23.61
N PHE A 849 -43.01 -17.13 22.78
CA PHE A 849 -41.75 -16.49 23.20
C PHE A 849 -41.90 -14.97 23.47
N ASN A 850 -42.67 -14.23 22.67
CA ASN A 850 -42.87 -12.78 22.77
C ASN A 850 -43.81 -12.41 23.93
N LYS A 851 -44.87 -13.19 24.21
CA LYS A 851 -45.62 -13.08 25.49
C LYS A 851 -44.81 -13.59 26.69
N GLY A 852 -43.79 -14.40 26.43
CA GLY A 852 -42.78 -14.78 27.41
C GLY A 852 -41.80 -13.66 27.78
N LYS A 853 -41.69 -12.57 27.00
CA LYS A 853 -40.70 -11.52 27.26
C LYS A 853 -40.97 -10.73 28.55
N GLU A 854 -42.22 -10.64 29.00
CA GLU A 854 -42.58 -10.13 30.35
C GLU A 854 -42.36 -11.17 31.48
N LEU A 855 -42.15 -12.45 31.15
CA LEU A 855 -41.97 -13.56 32.09
C LEU A 855 -40.49 -13.88 32.43
N PHE A 856 -39.52 -13.32 31.70
CA PHE A 856 -38.09 -13.68 31.82
C PHE A 856 -37.18 -12.54 32.32
N GLU A 857 -37.71 -11.36 32.66
CA GLU A 857 -36.88 -10.20 33.08
C GLU A 857 -36.50 -10.13 34.57
N LYS A 858 -36.81 -11.15 35.38
CA LYS A 858 -36.37 -11.17 36.78
C LYS A 858 -35.87 -12.55 37.19
N ASN A 859 -34.58 -12.81 36.97
CA ASN A 859 -33.66 -13.31 38.02
C ASN A 859 -32.25 -13.54 37.46
N GLU A 860 -31.27 -13.12 38.25
CA GLU A 860 -29.83 -13.17 38.01
C GLU A 860 -29.24 -14.60 38.10
N ASN A 861 -28.11 -14.76 37.39
CA ASN A 861 -27.04 -15.73 37.59
C ASN A 861 -27.39 -17.23 37.68
N ILE A 862 -27.32 -17.91 36.53
CA ILE A 862 -27.13 -19.37 36.49
C ILE A 862 -25.64 -19.65 36.25
N ASN A 863 -25.03 -20.38 37.19
CA ASN A 863 -23.63 -20.78 37.18
C ASN A 863 -23.38 -21.91 36.14
N GLU A 864 -22.33 -21.81 35.33
CA GLU A 864 -22.04 -22.66 34.15
C GLU A 864 -21.94 -24.16 34.46
N ASN A 865 -21.64 -24.54 35.72
CA ASN A 865 -21.46 -25.95 36.10
C ASN A 865 -22.71 -26.62 36.73
N GLN A 866 -23.85 -25.94 36.85
CA GLN A 866 -25.11 -26.55 37.33
C GLN A 866 -25.98 -27.16 36.22
N GLN A 867 -25.49 -27.22 34.97
CA GLN A 867 -26.25 -27.70 33.82
C GLN A 867 -26.35 -29.24 33.68
N PHE A 868 -25.67 -30.03 34.53
CA PHE A 868 -25.44 -31.44 34.22
C PHE A 868 -26.23 -32.50 35.01
N LEU A 869 -27.18 -32.13 35.87
CA LEU A 869 -28.04 -33.12 36.56
C LEU A 869 -29.49 -32.63 36.67
N ILE A 870 -30.40 -33.30 35.95
CA ILE A 870 -31.82 -33.35 36.33
C ILE A 870 -32.06 -34.73 36.96
N THR A 871 -32.31 -34.76 38.26
CA THR A 871 -32.99 -35.88 38.92
C THR A 871 -34.50 -35.61 38.88
N LEU A 872 -35.25 -36.39 38.09
CA LEU A 872 -36.71 -36.43 38.17
C LEU A 872 -37.09 -37.58 39.11
N ASN A 873 -37.73 -37.25 40.24
CA ASN A 873 -38.24 -38.23 41.19
C ASN A 873 -39.36 -39.06 40.56
N SER A 874 -39.28 -40.38 40.73
CA SER A 874 -40.09 -41.41 40.08
C SER A 874 -41.54 -41.56 40.58
N ARG A 875 -42.15 -40.54 41.23
CA ARG A 875 -43.51 -40.67 41.77
C ARG A 875 -44.30 -39.36 41.78
N GLU A 876 -45.04 -39.11 40.71
CA GLU A 876 -46.35 -38.46 40.81
C GLU A 876 -47.40 -39.46 40.30
N GLN A 877 -48.08 -40.10 41.25
CA GLN A 877 -49.23 -40.97 40.96
C GLN A 877 -50.43 -40.08 40.60
N ILE A 878 -50.84 -40.09 39.33
CA ILE A 878 -52.13 -39.55 38.92
C ILE A 878 -53.19 -40.61 39.23
N GLN A 879 -53.93 -40.40 40.33
CA GLN A 879 -55.21 -41.07 40.57
C GLN A 879 -56.27 -40.45 39.68
N ASP A 880 -56.54 -41.05 38.53
CA ASP A 880 -57.89 -41.48 38.16
C ASP A 880 -57.92 -42.09 36.75
N LYS A 881 -58.61 -43.23 36.67
CA LYS A 881 -58.64 -44.12 35.51
C LYS A 881 -59.32 -43.46 34.30
N LYS A 882 -58.53 -43.13 33.27
CA LYS A 882 -58.74 -43.56 31.88
C LYS A 882 -57.56 -43.09 31.03
N ILE A 883 -57.02 -44.02 30.24
CA ILE A 883 -55.83 -43.93 29.37
C ILE A 883 -54.55 -44.41 30.08
N GLU A 884 -54.35 -45.73 30.08
CA GLU A 884 -53.00 -46.30 30.09
C GLU A 884 -52.37 -46.01 28.72
N ILE A 885 -51.56 -44.96 28.66
CA ILE A 885 -50.44 -44.91 27.72
C ILE A 885 -49.22 -45.07 28.61
N GLU A 886 -48.56 -46.22 28.53
CA GLU A 886 -47.22 -46.37 29.10
C GLU A 886 -46.37 -45.22 28.54
N ASN A 887 -45.73 -44.43 29.41
CA ASN A 887 -44.74 -43.43 29.01
C ASN A 887 -43.54 -44.17 28.41
N ASP A 888 -43.63 -44.54 27.13
CA ASP A 888 -42.66 -45.41 26.45
C ASP A 888 -41.43 -44.69 25.89
N PHE A 889 -41.08 -43.52 26.44
CA PHE A 889 -39.75 -42.95 26.29
C PHE A 889 -39.04 -43.17 27.61
N ASP A 890 -38.08 -44.09 27.65
CA ASP A 890 -37.27 -44.23 28.85
C ASP A 890 -36.53 -42.91 29.14
N LEU A 891 -36.24 -42.73 30.43
CA LEU A 891 -35.66 -41.51 30.97
C LEU A 891 -34.36 -41.12 30.24
N ASP A 892 -33.61 -42.12 29.77
CA ASP A 892 -32.31 -41.96 29.11
C ASP A 892 -32.48 -41.48 27.66
N THR A 893 -33.46 -42.01 26.92
CA THR A 893 -33.85 -41.53 25.58
C THR A 893 -34.29 -40.07 25.64
N CYS A 894 -35.06 -39.72 26.66
CA CYS A 894 -35.52 -38.35 26.87
C CYS A 894 -34.36 -37.43 27.24
N CYS A 895 -33.43 -37.86 28.12
CA CYS A 895 -32.24 -37.08 28.46
C CYS A 895 -31.30 -36.84 27.28
N ILE A 896 -31.14 -37.83 26.39
CA ILE A 896 -30.34 -37.71 25.16
C ILE A 896 -30.97 -36.70 24.20
N LEU A 897 -32.30 -36.78 24.00
CA LEU A 897 -33.04 -35.81 23.18
C LEU A 897 -32.93 -34.40 23.76
N LEU A 898 -33.07 -34.25 25.08
CA LEU A 898 -32.93 -32.97 25.77
C LEU A 898 -31.53 -32.36 25.65
N ASN A 899 -30.48 -33.17 25.69
CA ASN A 899 -29.11 -32.70 25.44
C ASN A 899 -28.88 -32.28 23.98
N ILE A 900 -29.49 -32.97 23.01
CA ILE A 900 -29.41 -32.61 21.59
C ILE A 900 -30.18 -31.31 21.29
N PHE A 901 -31.32 -31.08 21.94
CA PHE A 901 -32.12 -29.86 21.77
C PHE A 901 -31.58 -28.63 22.51
N ASN A 902 -30.70 -28.80 23.51
CA ASN A 902 -30.14 -27.69 24.30
C ASN A 902 -29.12 -26.83 23.51
N ASN A 903 -28.54 -27.37 22.42
CA ASN A 903 -27.66 -26.62 21.53
C ASN A 903 -28.43 -26.01 20.35
N ARG A 904 -29.05 -24.85 20.61
CA ARG A 904 -29.66 -23.86 19.70
C ARG A 904 -30.96 -24.27 18.98
N LEU A 905 -31.90 -23.32 18.96
CA LEU A 905 -33.23 -23.35 18.33
C LEU A 905 -33.19 -23.85 16.87
N PRO A 906 -34.31 -24.39 16.34
CA PRO A 906 -34.43 -24.79 14.93
C PRO A 906 -33.96 -23.69 13.97
N ALA A 907 -33.10 -24.04 13.03
CA ALA A 907 -32.33 -23.13 12.17
C ALA A 907 -33.15 -22.39 11.08
N LEU A 908 -34.46 -22.24 11.24
CA LEU A 908 -35.25 -21.35 10.40
C LEU A 908 -35.50 -20.06 11.17
N PHE A 909 -34.42 -19.29 11.35
CA PHE A 909 -34.35 -17.82 11.47
C PHE A 909 -32.92 -17.44 11.86
N PHE A 910 -31.98 -17.54 10.91
CA PHE A 910 -30.85 -16.63 10.71
C PHE A 910 -30.41 -16.67 9.24
#